data_AF-A0A2Z7CQG9-F1
#
_entry.id   AF-A0A2Z7CQG9-F1
#
_cell.length_a   1.000
_cell.length_b   1.000
_cell.length_c   1.000
_cell.angle_alpha   90.00
_cell.angle_beta   90.00
_cell.angle_gamma   90.00
#
_symmetry.space_group_name_H-M   'P 1'
#
loop_
_entity.id
_entity.type
_entity.pdbx_description
1 polymer ?
#
loop_
_entity_poly.entity_id
_entity_poly.type
_entity_poly.pdbx_seq_one_letter_code
_entity_poly.pdbx_strand_id
1 'polypeptide(L)'
;MEGSGVICSAVDILPTEFAREASQHFGDILSEFVGVLASSKYLEELPMHLRRACIVHGGSLTSLFEYIPRMHNSNLENPSRNLPNIQSEKMKHTTLISLSGHLFDQFLINEALDIIEAAGVSFKLVKFDVGQSTKAMSYSELELPKLSDFPVLQHLPFPVHLLPVNVEISNDQIGADDKALLDKVIDSLASLANPSESHVDSINNVVTLKVGKFKEMMNLEKDNDTKPEAVILILGAGRVCRPAAEFLTSIGSSSSKKWLKSCVNDDFQENTCVKVIVASLFLKDAQEIAEGIPNATAVQLDALNHESLCNYISLVDVVISLLPPSFHCKIASACLQLRKHLVTASYVDDSMSKLDEKAKSSGVTFLCEMGLDPGIDHMMAMKMINQAHVRGGKIKSFTSYCGGLPSPDAANNPIGYKFSWSPAGAIRAGRNPATYKHHGEIKQVDGDSLYDSASKLRIPDFPAFALECLPNRNSLVYGDLYGIGNEASSIFRGTLRYEGSFGEIMGTLARIGIFSTEASPIFENKIRPTYRNFILELLNIHNNILNETEIGEKEIEERIMALGLCKERDTALKTAKTILFLGFLERADIPIFCKCAFDVTCLRMEERLVYSGTEKDMVLLHHEIEVDFPNGRPSEKHRATLLEFGRSDKEEKSYTAMALTVGIPVAIGALLILGKKIKSTGVLRPIDPEIYLPALDILEAYGFKLVEKID
;
A
#
# COMPACT_ATOMS: atom_id res chain seq x y z
N MET A 1 12.73 -43.93 -1.89
CA MET A 1 11.41 -44.32 -1.36
C MET A 1 11.09 -45.67 -1.95
N GLU A 2 10.79 -46.68 -1.13
CA GLU A 2 10.37 -48.00 -1.61
C GLU A 2 8.91 -48.25 -1.18
N GLY A 3 8.06 -48.63 -2.13
CA GLY A 3 6.64 -48.90 -1.93
C GLY A 3 5.84 -48.76 -3.22
N SER A 4 4.82 -49.59 -3.41
CA SER A 4 3.86 -49.46 -4.51
C SER A 4 2.78 -48.43 -4.16
N GLY A 5 2.92 -47.22 -4.70
CA GLY A 5 2.01 -46.08 -4.49
C GLY A 5 2.32 -44.90 -5.42
N VAL A 6 1.46 -43.89 -5.44
CA VAL A 6 1.68 -42.67 -6.24
C VAL A 6 2.70 -41.78 -5.55
N ILE A 7 3.80 -41.46 -6.24
CA ILE A 7 4.79 -40.48 -5.78
C ILE A 7 4.47 -39.15 -6.45
N CYS A 8 3.88 -38.22 -5.69
CA CYS A 8 3.75 -36.82 -6.12
C CYS A 8 5.02 -36.06 -5.75
N SER A 9 5.82 -35.70 -6.74
CA SER A 9 6.96 -34.79 -6.56
C SER A 9 6.50 -33.38 -6.93
N ALA A 10 6.21 -32.56 -5.92
CA ALA A 10 6.08 -31.13 -6.11
C ALA A 10 7.51 -30.56 -6.18
N VAL A 11 7.95 -30.17 -7.37
CA VAL A 11 9.22 -29.46 -7.54
C VAL A 11 8.96 -28.00 -7.20
N ASP A 12 9.11 -27.67 -5.93
CA ASP A 12 9.06 -26.29 -5.43
C ASP A 12 10.44 -25.66 -5.63
N ILE A 13 10.81 -25.39 -6.90
CA ILE A 13 11.97 -24.56 -7.24
C ILE A 13 11.45 -23.25 -7.82
N LEU A 14 10.65 -22.55 -7.02
CA LEU A 14 10.36 -21.14 -7.17
C LEU A 14 10.51 -20.54 -5.77
N PRO A 15 11.44 -19.60 -5.51
CA PRO A 15 11.52 -18.89 -4.24
C PRO A 15 10.41 -17.82 -4.16
N THR A 16 9.19 -18.18 -4.53
CA THR A 16 7.99 -17.41 -4.25
C THR A 16 7.27 -18.14 -3.14
N GLU A 17 7.47 -17.67 -1.91
CA GLU A 17 6.51 -17.88 -0.84
C GLU A 17 5.14 -17.42 -1.34
N PHE A 18 4.37 -18.33 -1.95
CA PHE A 18 2.95 -18.12 -2.09
C PHE A 18 2.41 -17.81 -0.70
N ALA A 19 1.57 -16.78 -0.57
CA ALA A 19 0.84 -16.55 0.67
C ALA A 19 0.26 -17.90 1.12
N ARG A 20 0.37 -18.23 2.41
CA ARG A 20 -0.07 -19.53 2.94
C ARG A 20 -1.48 -19.89 2.47
N GLU A 21 -2.33 -18.88 2.30
CA GLU A 21 -3.68 -18.93 1.79
C GLU A 21 -3.76 -19.41 0.33
N ALA A 22 -2.82 -19.01 -0.55
CA ALA A 22 -2.73 -19.49 -1.93
C ALA A 22 -2.19 -20.93 -2.00
N SER A 23 -1.21 -21.29 -1.16
CA SER A 23 -0.74 -22.68 -1.05
C SER A 23 -1.83 -23.60 -0.49
N GLN A 24 -2.60 -23.12 0.50
CA GLN A 24 -3.75 -23.84 1.02
C GLN A 24 -4.85 -23.96 -0.03
N HIS A 25 -5.18 -22.89 -0.75
CA HIS A 25 -6.18 -22.92 -1.82
C HIS A 25 -5.79 -23.88 -2.95
N PHE A 26 -4.52 -23.85 -3.38
CA PHE A 26 -4.01 -24.81 -4.35
C PHE A 26 -4.04 -26.24 -3.81
N GLY A 27 -3.66 -26.44 -2.54
CA GLY A 27 -3.74 -27.73 -1.86
C GLY A 27 -5.16 -28.28 -1.75
N ASP A 28 -6.13 -27.42 -1.43
CA ASP A 28 -7.55 -27.77 -1.32
C ASP A 28 -8.08 -28.21 -2.69
N ILE A 29 -7.80 -27.45 -3.76
CA ILE A 29 -8.14 -27.83 -5.14
C ILE A 29 -7.46 -29.15 -5.53
N LEU A 30 -6.17 -29.31 -5.24
CA LEU A 30 -5.43 -30.52 -5.58
C LEU A 30 -5.99 -31.74 -4.83
N SER A 31 -6.43 -31.58 -3.57
CA SER A 31 -6.96 -32.67 -2.74
C SER A 31 -8.16 -33.37 -3.35
N GLU A 32 -9.00 -32.63 -4.10
CA GLU A 32 -10.15 -33.18 -4.82
C GLU A 32 -9.72 -34.16 -5.92
N PHE A 33 -8.54 -33.95 -6.50
CA PHE A 33 -7.99 -34.77 -7.57
C PHE A 33 -7.15 -35.94 -7.07
N VAL A 34 -6.60 -35.88 -5.85
CA VAL A 34 -5.72 -36.92 -5.27
C VAL A 34 -6.45 -38.27 -5.17
N GLY A 35 -7.71 -38.28 -4.74
CA GLY A 35 -8.50 -39.51 -4.61
C GLY A 35 -8.69 -40.21 -5.95
N VAL A 36 -8.96 -39.45 -7.00
CA VAL A 36 -9.13 -39.97 -8.37
C VAL A 36 -7.79 -40.43 -8.94
N LEU A 37 -6.71 -39.67 -8.75
CA LEU A 37 -5.37 -40.03 -9.18
C LEU A 37 -4.87 -41.34 -8.53
N ALA A 38 -5.17 -41.55 -7.25
CA ALA A 38 -4.74 -42.74 -6.51
C ALA A 38 -5.56 -44.00 -6.80
N SER A 39 -6.80 -43.86 -7.29
CA SER A 39 -7.72 -44.98 -7.53
C SER A 39 -7.85 -45.38 -9.00
N SER A 40 -7.49 -44.49 -9.93
CA SER A 40 -7.59 -44.75 -11.38
C SER A 40 -6.56 -45.79 -11.82
N LYS A 41 -7.01 -46.78 -12.60
CA LYS A 41 -6.15 -47.83 -13.16
C LYS A 41 -5.72 -47.54 -14.58
N TYR A 42 -6.52 -46.76 -15.31
CA TYR A 42 -6.29 -46.41 -16.71
C TYR A 42 -6.24 -44.89 -16.88
N LEU A 43 -5.47 -44.41 -17.86
CA LEU A 43 -5.24 -42.98 -18.05
C LEU A 43 -6.53 -42.26 -18.49
N GLU A 44 -7.43 -42.97 -19.18
CA GLU A 44 -8.71 -42.48 -19.69
C GLU A 44 -9.71 -42.17 -18.58
N GLU A 45 -9.55 -42.80 -17.41
CA GLU A 45 -10.39 -42.58 -16.22
C GLU A 45 -10.01 -41.27 -15.51
N LEU A 46 -8.85 -40.69 -15.82
CA LEU A 46 -8.40 -39.45 -15.20
C LEU A 46 -9.15 -38.24 -15.78
N PRO A 47 -9.54 -37.28 -14.92
CA PRO A 47 -10.03 -35.97 -15.33
C PRO A 47 -9.10 -35.31 -16.33
N MET A 48 -9.66 -34.52 -17.25
CA MET A 48 -8.88 -33.87 -18.33
C MET A 48 -7.69 -33.05 -17.80
N HIS A 49 -7.85 -32.44 -16.62
CA HIS A 49 -6.84 -31.64 -15.94
C HIS A 49 -5.61 -32.48 -15.56
N LEU A 50 -5.82 -33.70 -15.05
CA LEU A 50 -4.76 -34.64 -14.71
C LEU A 50 -4.15 -35.30 -15.95
N ARG A 51 -4.95 -35.61 -16.97
CA ARG A 51 -4.43 -36.18 -18.24
C ARG A 51 -3.43 -35.28 -18.96
N ARG A 52 -3.50 -33.96 -18.72
CA ARG A 52 -2.58 -32.96 -19.26
C ARG A 52 -1.37 -32.69 -18.36
N ALA A 53 -1.32 -33.29 -17.16
CA ALA A 53 -0.18 -33.17 -16.26
C ALA A 53 0.93 -34.16 -16.62
N CYS A 54 2.17 -33.85 -16.24
CA CYS A 54 3.31 -34.74 -16.42
C CYS A 54 3.18 -35.95 -15.48
N ILE A 55 2.71 -37.08 -16.01
CA ILE A 55 2.41 -38.30 -15.24
C ILE A 55 3.27 -39.46 -15.76
N VAL A 56 3.78 -40.28 -14.83
CA VAL A 56 4.37 -41.58 -15.13
C VAL A 56 3.30 -42.66 -14.93
N HIS A 57 2.96 -43.39 -15.98
CA HIS A 57 2.01 -44.50 -15.95
C HIS A 57 2.70 -45.78 -16.42
N GLY A 58 2.58 -46.87 -15.66
CA GLY A 58 3.23 -48.14 -16.01
C GLY A 58 4.76 -48.07 -16.06
N GLY A 59 5.38 -47.12 -15.34
CA GLY A 59 6.83 -46.93 -15.31
C GLY A 59 7.40 -46.11 -16.46
N SER A 60 6.57 -45.56 -17.35
CA SER A 60 6.98 -44.65 -18.42
C SER A 60 6.17 -43.35 -18.37
N LEU A 61 6.76 -42.25 -18.85
CA LEU A 61 6.02 -40.99 -19.01
C LEU A 61 4.91 -41.17 -20.05
N THR A 62 3.78 -40.50 -19.83
CA THR A 62 2.70 -40.48 -20.82
C THR A 62 3.17 -39.80 -22.12
N SER A 63 2.54 -40.14 -23.24
CA SER A 63 2.98 -39.75 -24.60
C SER A 63 3.27 -38.26 -24.79
N LEU A 64 2.53 -37.38 -24.10
CA LEU A 64 2.76 -35.93 -24.11
C LEU A 64 4.14 -35.52 -23.56
N PHE A 65 4.79 -36.35 -22.75
CA PHE A 65 6.02 -36.03 -22.00
C PHE A 65 7.16 -37.01 -22.27
N GLU A 66 7.02 -37.95 -23.20
CA GLU A 66 8.05 -38.92 -23.60
C GLU A 66 9.35 -38.29 -24.16
N TYR A 67 9.34 -36.99 -24.44
CA TYR A 67 10.51 -36.23 -24.87
C TYR A 67 11.47 -35.89 -23.71
N ILE A 68 10.97 -35.82 -22.46
CA ILE A 68 11.75 -35.37 -21.30
C ILE A 68 12.99 -36.24 -21.01
N PRO A 69 12.91 -37.60 -21.01
CA PRO A 69 14.09 -38.43 -20.78
C PRO A 69 15.13 -38.29 -21.88
N ARG A 70 14.68 -38.03 -23.13
CA ARG A 70 15.58 -37.77 -24.26
C ARG A 70 16.35 -36.47 -24.07
N MET A 71 15.67 -35.41 -23.62
CA MET A 71 16.31 -34.14 -23.25
C MET A 71 17.32 -34.27 -22.10
N HIS A 72 17.01 -35.10 -21.10
CA HIS A 72 17.95 -35.35 -19.99
C HIS A 72 19.19 -36.11 -20.46
N ASN A 73 19.04 -37.09 -21.35
CA ASN A 73 20.16 -37.85 -21.88
C ASN A 73 21.04 -37.02 -22.84
N SER A 74 20.46 -36.09 -23.61
CA SER A 74 21.25 -35.15 -24.43
C SER A 74 22.12 -34.19 -23.62
N ASN A 75 21.79 -33.94 -22.35
CA ASN A 75 22.60 -33.13 -21.44
C ASN A 75 23.75 -33.89 -20.77
N LEU A 76 23.70 -35.24 -20.73
CA LEU A 76 24.73 -36.08 -20.12
C LEU A 76 25.85 -36.50 -21.08
N GLU A 77 25.63 -36.42 -22.40
CA GLU A 77 26.60 -36.80 -23.43
C GLU A 77 27.51 -35.66 -23.96
N ASN A 78 27.65 -34.54 -23.25
CA ASN A 78 28.59 -33.47 -23.64
C ASN A 78 29.81 -33.30 -22.71
N PRO A 79 30.75 -34.27 -22.62
CA PRO A 79 32.16 -33.98 -22.47
C PRO A 79 32.77 -33.75 -23.86
N SER A 80 33.06 -32.49 -24.19
CA SER A 80 34.07 -32.07 -25.17
C SER A 80 34.23 -32.96 -26.44
N ARG A 81 33.51 -32.65 -27.52
CA ARG A 81 34.00 -32.91 -28.88
C ARG A 81 33.28 -32.07 -29.94
N ASN A 82 34.08 -31.66 -30.92
CA ASN A 82 33.77 -30.79 -32.04
C ASN A 82 32.58 -31.28 -32.87
N LEU A 83 31.77 -30.31 -33.34
CA LEU A 83 30.74 -30.53 -34.36
C LEU A 83 31.34 -31.00 -35.68
N PRO A 84 30.53 -31.81 -36.39
CA PRO A 84 30.59 -31.71 -37.83
C PRO A 84 29.21 -31.85 -38.52
N ASN A 85 28.94 -30.95 -39.47
CA ASN A 85 27.71 -30.92 -40.28
C ASN A 85 27.67 -32.07 -41.30
N ILE A 86 26.48 -32.68 -41.48
CA ILE A 86 25.99 -33.24 -42.76
C ILE A 86 25.11 -32.21 -43.44
N GLN A 87 25.25 -32.11 -44.76
CA GLN A 87 24.44 -31.32 -45.67
C GLN A 87 23.00 -31.84 -45.85
N SER A 88 22.11 -30.85 -45.87
CA SER A 88 20.95 -30.69 -46.77
C SER A 88 19.94 -31.84 -46.90
N GLU A 89 18.87 -31.74 -46.11
CA GLU A 89 17.53 -31.82 -46.67
C GLU A 89 16.80 -30.47 -46.46
N LYS A 90 16.64 -29.74 -47.58
CA LYS A 90 15.78 -28.57 -47.86
C LYS A 90 15.47 -27.60 -46.68
N MET A 91 16.37 -26.65 -46.46
CA MET A 91 16.20 -25.53 -45.51
C MET A 91 15.43 -24.34 -46.12
N LYS A 92 14.50 -23.81 -45.32
CA LYS A 92 13.86 -22.49 -45.46
C LYS A 92 14.84 -21.40 -44.99
N HIS A 93 14.82 -20.20 -45.57
CA HIS A 93 15.61 -19.05 -45.08
C HIS A 93 15.25 -18.73 -43.64
N THR A 94 16.24 -18.79 -42.74
CA THR A 94 16.03 -18.60 -41.31
C THR A 94 16.88 -17.46 -40.71
N THR A 95 16.28 -16.67 -39.82
CA THR A 95 16.91 -15.66 -38.98
C THR A 95 17.10 -16.24 -37.59
N LEU A 96 18.35 -16.25 -37.10
CA LEU A 96 18.65 -16.67 -35.74
C LEU A 96 18.54 -15.46 -34.81
N ILE A 97 17.68 -15.57 -33.81
CA ILE A 97 17.55 -14.64 -32.70
C ILE A 97 18.26 -15.24 -31.50
N SER A 98 19.34 -14.59 -31.06
CA SER A 98 19.98 -14.92 -29.80
C SER A 98 19.45 -14.03 -28.68
N LEU A 99 18.88 -14.65 -27.66
CA LEU A 99 18.40 -14.03 -26.42
C LEU A 99 19.38 -14.37 -25.30
N SER A 100 19.88 -13.35 -24.59
CA SER A 100 20.75 -13.54 -23.43
C SER A 100 20.28 -12.65 -22.27
N GLY A 101 20.02 -13.22 -21.10
CA GLY A 101 19.51 -12.48 -19.95
C GLY A 101 18.89 -13.36 -18.87
N HIS A 102 18.19 -12.75 -17.92
CA HIS A 102 17.30 -13.45 -16.99
C HIS A 102 16.01 -13.86 -17.71
N LEU A 103 16.14 -14.77 -18.68
CA LEU A 103 15.11 -15.12 -19.65
C LEU A 103 13.76 -15.51 -19.02
N PHE A 104 13.80 -16.11 -17.83
CA PHE A 104 12.63 -16.55 -17.08
C PHE A 104 12.19 -15.56 -16.01
N ASP A 105 13.12 -15.04 -15.20
CA ASP A 105 12.78 -14.15 -14.07
C ASP A 105 12.13 -12.85 -14.53
N GLN A 106 12.48 -12.38 -15.73
CA GLN A 106 11.92 -11.18 -16.34
C GLN A 106 10.86 -11.48 -17.41
N PHE A 107 10.42 -12.75 -17.53
CA PHE A 107 9.50 -13.22 -18.57
C PHE A 107 9.94 -12.89 -20.02
N LEU A 108 11.21 -12.53 -20.20
CA LEU A 108 11.78 -12.07 -21.46
C LEU A 108 11.57 -13.07 -22.60
N ILE A 109 11.69 -14.37 -22.27
CA ILE A 109 11.48 -15.43 -23.26
C ILE A 109 10.01 -15.55 -23.64
N ASN A 110 9.09 -15.38 -22.68
CA ASN A 110 7.66 -15.42 -22.97
C ASN A 110 7.28 -14.22 -23.82
N GLU A 111 7.75 -13.01 -23.49
CA GLU A 111 7.49 -11.83 -24.33
C GLU A 111 8.07 -11.99 -25.75
N ALA A 112 9.28 -12.54 -25.88
CA ALA A 112 9.86 -12.81 -27.19
C ALA A 112 9.03 -13.83 -27.99
N LEU A 113 8.60 -14.92 -27.35
CA LEU A 113 7.81 -15.97 -27.98
C LEU A 113 6.37 -15.51 -28.30
N ASP A 114 5.74 -14.73 -27.42
CA ASP A 114 4.41 -14.15 -27.61
C ASP A 114 4.42 -13.15 -28.78
N ILE A 115 5.48 -12.36 -28.94
CA ILE A 115 5.62 -11.45 -30.09
C ILE A 115 5.82 -12.24 -31.39
N ILE A 116 6.59 -13.32 -31.35
CA ILE A 116 6.80 -14.23 -32.49
C ILE A 116 5.49 -14.93 -32.88
N GLU A 117 4.73 -15.40 -31.90
CA GLU A 117 3.44 -16.07 -32.10
C GLU A 117 2.35 -15.10 -32.55
N ALA A 118 2.29 -13.89 -31.97
CA ALA A 118 1.38 -12.83 -32.40
C ALA A 118 1.67 -12.34 -33.83
N ALA A 119 2.92 -12.46 -34.28
CA ALA A 119 3.28 -12.24 -35.68
C ALA A 119 2.90 -13.42 -36.61
N GLY A 120 2.36 -14.51 -36.07
CA GLY A 120 2.01 -15.73 -36.82
C GLY A 120 3.23 -16.51 -37.31
N VAL A 121 4.39 -16.31 -36.68
CA VAL A 121 5.67 -16.89 -37.10
C VAL A 121 5.98 -18.12 -36.26
N SER A 122 6.22 -19.27 -36.91
CA SER A 122 6.72 -20.46 -36.23
C SER A 122 8.21 -20.30 -35.91
N PHE A 123 8.64 -20.64 -34.71
CA PHE A 123 10.06 -20.65 -34.32
C PHE A 123 10.56 -22.06 -34.03
N LYS A 124 11.89 -22.23 -34.09
CA LYS A 124 12.57 -23.44 -33.64
C LYS A 124 13.62 -23.07 -32.60
N LEU A 125 13.56 -23.68 -31.43
CA LEU A 125 14.58 -23.53 -30.41
C LEU A 125 15.83 -24.29 -30.83
N VAL A 126 16.93 -23.57 -31.07
CA VAL A 126 18.21 -24.13 -31.54
C VAL A 126 19.10 -24.47 -30.35
N LYS A 127 19.17 -23.57 -29.37
CA LYS A 127 19.99 -23.76 -28.18
C LYS A 127 19.34 -23.13 -26.97
N PHE A 128 19.52 -23.76 -25.81
CA PHE A 128 18.95 -23.28 -24.57
C PHE A 128 19.81 -23.64 -23.36
N ASP A 129 20.48 -22.66 -22.79
CA ASP A 129 21.32 -22.79 -21.59
C ASP A 129 20.73 -21.96 -20.44
N VAL A 130 20.35 -22.59 -19.34
CA VAL A 130 19.74 -21.91 -18.19
C VAL A 130 20.79 -21.59 -17.13
N GLY A 131 20.84 -20.31 -16.73
CA GLY A 131 21.67 -19.86 -15.63
C GLY A 131 21.28 -20.58 -14.32
N GLN A 132 22.25 -21.23 -13.68
CA GLN A 132 22.02 -22.05 -12.47
C GLN A 132 21.88 -21.21 -11.17
N SER A 133 21.80 -19.88 -11.28
CA SER A 133 21.65 -18.99 -10.12
C SER A 133 21.15 -17.60 -10.55
N THR A 134 20.67 -16.81 -9.59
CA THR A 134 20.22 -15.41 -9.78
C THR A 134 21.32 -14.45 -10.26
N LYS A 135 22.57 -14.91 -10.41
CA LYS A 135 23.69 -14.13 -10.96
C LYS A 135 24.17 -14.65 -12.32
N ALA A 136 23.69 -15.80 -12.76
CA ALA A 136 24.11 -16.43 -14.01
C ALA A 136 23.08 -16.14 -15.10
N MET A 137 23.54 -15.66 -16.26
CA MET A 137 22.66 -15.35 -17.39
C MET A 137 22.20 -16.63 -18.08
N SER A 138 20.93 -16.66 -18.48
CA SER A 138 20.38 -17.68 -19.37
C SER A 138 20.54 -17.25 -20.82
N TYR A 139 20.67 -18.22 -21.71
CA TYR A 139 20.95 -18.03 -23.12
C TYR A 139 20.03 -18.90 -23.97
N SER A 140 19.45 -18.32 -25.02
CA SER A 140 18.57 -19.02 -25.95
C SER A 140 18.87 -18.58 -27.38
N GLU A 141 18.84 -19.52 -28.31
CA GLU A 141 18.87 -19.23 -29.75
C GLU A 141 17.59 -19.77 -30.38
N LEU A 142 16.87 -18.88 -31.08
CA LEU A 142 15.62 -19.17 -31.77
C LEU A 142 15.82 -18.97 -33.27
N GLU A 143 15.41 -19.93 -34.07
CA GLU A 143 15.45 -19.89 -35.52
C GLU A 143 14.05 -19.57 -36.07
N LEU A 144 13.93 -18.49 -36.84
CA LEU A 144 12.68 -17.99 -37.41
C LEU A 144 12.73 -17.96 -38.95
N PRO A 145 11.62 -18.16 -39.67
CA PRO A 145 11.52 -17.84 -41.09
C PRO A 145 11.79 -16.35 -41.38
N LYS A 146 12.45 -16.06 -42.51
CA LYS A 146 12.83 -14.73 -43.06
C LYS A 146 12.13 -13.49 -42.44
N LEU A 147 12.92 -12.60 -41.82
CA LEU A 147 12.46 -11.38 -41.14
C LEU A 147 11.89 -10.26 -42.06
N SER A 148 12.03 -10.37 -43.39
CA SER A 148 11.58 -9.34 -44.35
C SER A 148 10.06 -9.19 -44.42
N ASP A 149 9.32 -10.16 -43.88
CA ASP A 149 7.85 -10.20 -43.98
C ASP A 149 7.19 -9.66 -42.69
N PHE A 150 7.97 -9.33 -41.65
CA PHE A 150 7.45 -8.92 -40.33
C PHE A 150 8.29 -7.78 -39.70
N PRO A 151 7.95 -6.51 -40.00
CA PRO A 151 8.66 -5.32 -39.49
C PRO A 151 8.67 -5.20 -37.96
N VAL A 152 7.74 -5.87 -37.28
CA VAL A 152 7.55 -5.80 -35.82
C VAL A 152 8.75 -6.37 -35.05
N LEU A 153 9.45 -7.35 -35.61
CA LEU A 153 10.59 -8.01 -34.94
C LEU A 153 11.89 -7.18 -34.97
N GLN A 154 11.96 -6.11 -35.78
CA GLN A 154 13.11 -5.18 -35.77
C GLN A 154 13.05 -4.17 -34.59
N HIS A 155 11.94 -4.15 -33.84
CA HIS A 155 11.70 -3.20 -32.76
C HIS A 155 11.63 -3.86 -31.36
N LEU A 156 12.13 -5.09 -31.20
CA LEU A 156 12.18 -5.74 -29.90
C LEU A 156 13.01 -4.90 -28.88
N PRO A 157 12.52 -4.69 -27.64
CA PRO A 157 13.14 -3.79 -26.66
C PRO A 157 14.37 -4.37 -25.94
N PHE A 158 14.87 -5.53 -26.37
CA PHE A 158 15.95 -6.28 -25.73
C PHE A 158 17.16 -6.45 -26.67
N PRO A 159 18.38 -6.72 -26.17
CA PRO A 159 19.56 -6.87 -27.03
C PRO A 159 19.44 -8.13 -27.91
N VAL A 160 18.94 -7.96 -29.13
CA VAL A 160 18.90 -9.01 -30.16
C VAL A 160 20.10 -8.84 -31.08
N HIS A 161 20.94 -9.87 -31.18
CA HIS A 161 21.97 -9.93 -32.22
C HIS A 161 21.38 -10.54 -33.50
N LEU A 162 21.18 -9.72 -34.53
CA LEU A 162 20.71 -10.16 -35.85
C LEU A 162 21.91 -10.47 -36.75
N LEU A 163 22.04 -11.72 -37.21
CA LEU A 163 23.03 -12.13 -38.20
C LEU A 163 22.35 -12.27 -39.57
N PRO A 164 22.82 -11.60 -40.64
CA PRO A 164 22.19 -11.72 -41.96
C PRO A 164 22.57 -13.05 -42.64
N VAL A 165 21.58 -13.71 -43.25
CA VAL A 165 21.78 -14.80 -44.20
C VAL A 165 21.11 -14.41 -45.53
N ASN A 166 21.88 -14.34 -46.60
CA ASN A 166 21.37 -14.11 -47.96
C ASN A 166 20.98 -15.45 -48.62
N VAL A 167 19.92 -15.44 -49.45
CA VAL A 167 19.73 -16.13 -50.75
C VAL A 167 18.23 -16.05 -51.19
N GLU A 168 17.92 -16.26 -52.47
CA GLU A 168 16.66 -15.98 -53.18
C GLU A 168 15.59 -17.11 -53.21
N ILE A 169 14.45 -16.83 -53.88
CA ILE A 169 13.02 -17.13 -53.58
C ILE A 169 12.42 -18.39 -54.30
N SER A 170 11.36 -19.03 -53.74
CA SER A 170 10.06 -19.38 -54.41
C SER A 170 9.02 -20.06 -53.49
N ASN A 171 7.73 -19.86 -53.82
CA ASN A 171 6.47 -19.97 -53.02
C ASN A 171 5.97 -21.37 -52.62
N ASP A 172 5.21 -21.46 -51.51
CA ASP A 172 3.75 -21.78 -51.47
C ASP A 172 3.17 -21.82 -50.03
N GLN A 173 1.91 -21.37 -49.88
CA GLN A 173 1.12 -21.24 -48.63
C GLN A 173 0.43 -22.55 -48.19
N ILE A 174 -0.07 -22.64 -46.93
CA ILE A 174 -1.46 -23.02 -46.53
C ILE A 174 -1.59 -23.22 -44.99
N GLY A 175 -2.48 -22.42 -44.38
CA GLY A 175 -3.69 -22.76 -43.57
C GLY A 175 -3.73 -23.81 -42.44
N ALA A 176 -4.38 -23.43 -41.34
CA ALA A 176 -4.54 -24.11 -40.05
C ALA A 176 -5.52 -25.33 -40.00
N ASP A 177 -5.39 -26.07 -38.88
CA ASP A 177 -6.26 -27.11 -38.30
C ASP A 177 -6.30 -28.50 -38.97
N ASP A 178 -5.47 -29.45 -38.51
CA ASP A 178 -5.89 -30.86 -38.38
C ASP A 178 -4.89 -31.79 -37.65
N LYS A 179 -5.45 -32.81 -36.98
CA LYS A 179 -4.79 -33.82 -36.12
C LYS A 179 -3.71 -34.67 -36.82
N ALA A 180 -3.67 -34.67 -38.15
CA ALA A 180 -2.68 -35.38 -38.96
C ALA A 180 -1.30 -34.69 -38.99
N LEU A 181 -1.20 -33.43 -38.57
CA LEU A 181 0.08 -32.69 -38.48
C LEU A 181 0.91 -33.17 -37.28
N LEU A 182 0.26 -33.56 -36.18
CA LEU A 182 0.94 -34.01 -34.96
C LEU A 182 1.66 -35.35 -35.19
N ASP A 183 1.04 -36.27 -35.92
CA ASP A 183 1.64 -37.57 -36.27
C ASP A 183 2.87 -37.40 -37.18
N LYS A 184 2.85 -36.41 -38.10
CA LYS A 184 4.01 -36.09 -38.95
C LYS A 184 5.16 -35.40 -38.21
N VAL A 185 4.89 -34.67 -37.14
CA VAL A 185 5.92 -34.04 -36.28
C VAL A 185 6.65 -35.12 -35.46
N ILE A 186 5.92 -36.14 -35.00
CA ILE A 186 6.49 -37.29 -34.29
C ILE A 186 7.41 -38.12 -35.22
N ASP A 187 6.99 -38.37 -36.46
CA ASP A 187 7.80 -39.08 -37.45
C ASP A 187 9.07 -38.30 -37.86
N SER A 188 8.99 -36.97 -37.91
CA SER A 188 10.13 -36.12 -38.28
C SER A 188 11.20 -36.04 -37.18
N LEU A 189 10.80 -36.08 -35.91
CA LEU A 189 11.71 -36.08 -34.76
C LEU A 189 12.52 -37.39 -34.66
N ALA A 190 12.02 -38.50 -35.21
CA ALA A 190 12.74 -39.77 -35.26
C ALA A 190 13.89 -39.79 -36.28
N SER A 191 13.83 -38.97 -37.34
CA SER A 191 14.88 -38.93 -38.38
C SER A 191 16.06 -38.02 -38.05
N LEU A 192 15.89 -37.07 -37.11
CA LEU A 192 16.91 -36.11 -36.67
C LEU A 192 18.06 -36.73 -35.84
N ALA A 193 18.05 -38.04 -35.60
CA ALA A 193 18.95 -38.73 -34.69
C ALA A 193 20.31 -39.17 -35.29
N ASN A 194 20.68 -38.82 -36.53
CA ASN A 194 22.01 -39.20 -37.10
C ASN A 194 22.54 -38.24 -38.19
N PRO A 195 23.66 -37.53 -37.96
CA PRO A 195 24.47 -36.97 -39.06
C PRO A 195 26.01 -37.10 -38.89
N SER A 196 26.74 -37.56 -39.92
CA SER A 196 28.21 -37.63 -40.03
C SER A 196 28.91 -36.71 -41.08
N GLU A 197 29.63 -35.69 -40.61
CA GLU A 197 30.92 -35.13 -41.09
C GLU A 197 31.20 -34.55 -42.51
N SER A 198 31.56 -33.23 -42.62
CA SER A 198 32.97 -32.71 -42.62
C SER A 198 33.22 -31.25 -43.17
N HIS A 199 33.94 -30.44 -42.38
CA HIS A 199 35.08 -29.51 -42.63
C HIS A 199 35.15 -28.27 -43.59
N VAL A 200 35.51 -27.10 -42.98
CA VAL A 200 36.63 -26.12 -43.27
C VAL A 200 36.33 -24.62 -43.65
N ASP A 201 36.80 -23.74 -42.73
CA ASP A 201 37.49 -22.41 -42.78
C ASP A 201 36.87 -21.03 -43.21
N SER A 202 36.82 -20.10 -42.22
CA SER A 202 37.63 -18.85 -42.11
C SER A 202 36.95 -17.46 -41.92
N ILE A 203 37.43 -16.75 -40.88
CA ILE A 203 37.77 -15.30 -40.74
C ILE A 203 36.71 -14.23 -40.35
N ASN A 204 36.93 -13.70 -39.12
CA ASN A 204 36.86 -12.32 -38.57
C ASN A 204 35.67 -11.38 -38.83
N ASN A 205 34.99 -10.94 -37.76
CA ASN A 205 35.30 -9.67 -37.06
C ASN A 205 34.32 -9.42 -35.90
N VAL A 206 34.87 -9.19 -34.70
CA VAL A 206 34.16 -8.80 -33.48
C VAL A 206 33.98 -7.28 -33.48
N VAL A 207 32.75 -6.80 -33.29
CA VAL A 207 32.45 -5.43 -32.84
C VAL A 207 31.50 -5.52 -31.64
N THR A 208 32.02 -5.16 -30.48
CA THR A 208 31.29 -5.07 -29.21
C THR A 208 30.58 -3.72 -29.11
N LEU A 209 29.29 -3.70 -28.80
CA LEU A 209 28.55 -2.46 -28.52
C LEU A 209 27.62 -2.62 -27.30
N LYS A 210 27.71 -1.62 -26.41
CA LYS A 210 27.14 -1.54 -25.07
C LYS A 210 25.62 -1.43 -25.05
N VAL A 211 25.06 -2.06 -24.00
CA VAL A 211 23.71 -2.00 -23.43
C VAL A 211 22.97 -0.69 -23.69
N GLY A 212 21.75 -0.82 -24.23
CA GLY A 212 20.73 0.22 -24.15
C GLY A 212 19.38 -0.26 -24.66
N LYS A 213 18.37 -0.30 -23.76
CA LYS A 213 16.99 0.19 -23.99
C LYS A 213 16.14 0.04 -22.71
N PHE A 214 16.19 1.09 -21.90
CA PHE A 214 15.17 1.46 -20.89
C PHE A 214 14.51 2.77 -21.36
N LYS A 215 14.23 2.85 -22.67
CA LYS A 215 13.98 4.11 -23.40
C LYS A 215 12.65 4.15 -24.16
N GLU A 216 11.72 3.24 -23.85
CA GLU A 216 10.39 3.20 -24.49
C GLU A 216 9.28 3.88 -23.69
N MET A 217 9.58 4.47 -22.51
CA MET A 217 8.72 5.48 -21.89
C MET A 217 8.99 6.92 -22.40
N MET A 218 9.84 7.09 -23.43
CA MET A 218 10.29 8.41 -23.92
C MET A 218 9.97 8.72 -25.39
N ASN A 219 9.05 8.00 -26.04
CA ASN A 219 8.46 8.46 -27.30
C ASN A 219 7.17 9.23 -27.03
N LEU A 220 7.29 10.36 -26.35
CA LEU A 220 6.54 11.55 -26.75
C LEU A 220 7.40 12.17 -27.85
N GLU A 221 6.88 12.21 -29.07
CA GLU A 221 7.40 13.14 -30.06
C GLU A 221 7.55 14.49 -29.36
N LYS A 222 8.78 15.03 -29.34
CA LYS A 222 9.01 16.42 -28.97
C LYS A 222 8.34 17.26 -30.05
N ASP A 223 7.03 17.44 -29.92
CA ASP A 223 6.41 18.67 -30.38
C ASP A 223 7.09 19.78 -29.59
N ASN A 224 7.66 20.73 -30.31
CA ASN A 224 8.54 21.80 -29.81
C ASN A 224 7.82 22.83 -28.90
N ASP A 225 6.71 22.45 -28.25
CA ASP A 225 5.87 23.28 -27.39
C ASP A 225 5.50 22.63 -26.02
N THR A 226 6.06 21.47 -25.66
CA THR A 226 5.69 20.79 -24.40
C THR A 226 6.29 21.44 -23.15
N LYS A 227 5.40 22.00 -22.33
CA LYS A 227 5.59 22.45 -20.94
C LYS A 227 6.48 21.52 -20.09
N PRO A 228 7.41 22.01 -19.24
CA PRO A 228 8.14 21.17 -18.29
C PRO A 228 7.19 20.28 -17.46
N GLU A 229 7.53 18.99 -17.33
CA GLU A 229 6.73 18.01 -16.60
C GLU A 229 7.42 17.66 -15.27
N ALA A 230 6.71 17.80 -14.16
CA ALA A 230 7.16 17.34 -12.84
C ALA A 230 6.49 16.00 -12.53
N VAL A 231 7.24 15.03 -11.99
CA VAL A 231 6.74 13.68 -11.72
C VAL A 231 6.78 13.39 -10.22
N ILE A 232 5.66 12.93 -9.66
CA ILE A 232 5.52 12.60 -8.23
C ILE A 232 5.17 11.13 -8.09
N LEU A 233 5.86 10.42 -7.19
CA LEU A 233 5.52 9.04 -6.79
C LEU A 233 4.75 9.05 -5.48
N ILE A 234 3.53 8.52 -5.44
CA ILE A 234 2.78 8.29 -4.21
C ILE A 234 2.84 6.80 -3.85
N LEU A 235 3.44 6.50 -2.70
CA LEU A 235 3.50 5.16 -2.13
C LEU A 235 2.32 4.96 -1.18
N GLY A 236 1.42 4.03 -1.54
CA GLY A 236 0.24 3.65 -0.77
C GLY A 236 -1.07 4.13 -1.39
N ALA A 237 -1.92 3.18 -1.81
CA ALA A 237 -3.23 3.42 -2.44
C ALA A 237 -4.40 3.46 -1.43
N GLY A 238 -4.21 4.07 -0.27
CA GLY A 238 -5.27 4.23 0.73
C GLY A 238 -6.27 5.35 0.42
N ARG A 239 -7.29 5.52 1.27
CA ARG A 239 -8.34 6.56 1.13
C ARG A 239 -7.80 7.99 1.00
N VAL A 240 -6.62 8.26 1.57
CA VAL A 240 -5.93 9.56 1.55
C VAL A 240 -5.25 9.85 0.21
N CYS A 241 -4.89 8.82 -0.56
CA CYS A 241 -4.11 8.95 -1.78
C CYS A 241 -4.88 9.66 -2.89
N ARG A 242 -6.18 9.34 -3.04
CA ARG A 242 -7.00 9.88 -4.14
C ARG A 242 -7.13 11.40 -4.10
N PRO A 243 -7.53 12.04 -2.97
CA PRO A 243 -7.54 13.51 -2.88
C PRO A 243 -6.19 14.15 -3.18
N ALA A 244 -5.09 13.52 -2.74
CA ALA A 244 -3.74 14.02 -3.00
C ALA A 244 -3.41 13.97 -4.51
N ALA A 245 -3.69 12.84 -5.16
CA ALA A 245 -3.46 12.66 -6.59
C ALA A 245 -4.29 13.65 -7.43
N GLU A 246 -5.60 13.76 -7.17
CA GLU A 246 -6.49 14.69 -7.89
C GLU A 246 -6.08 16.16 -7.69
N PHE A 247 -5.65 16.52 -6.48
CA PHE A 247 -5.14 17.86 -6.22
C PHE A 247 -3.89 18.16 -7.03
N LEU A 248 -2.91 17.24 -7.04
CA LEU A 248 -1.65 17.40 -7.76
C LEU A 248 -1.85 17.48 -9.28
N THR A 249 -2.66 16.59 -9.87
CA THR A 249 -2.87 16.55 -11.32
C THR A 249 -3.76 17.69 -11.83
N SER A 250 -4.55 18.34 -10.95
CA SER A 250 -5.32 19.53 -11.32
C SER A 250 -4.45 20.74 -11.69
N ILE A 251 -3.16 20.71 -11.33
CA ILE A 251 -2.19 21.79 -11.49
C ILE A 251 -1.63 21.79 -12.91
N GLY A 252 -1.63 22.96 -13.56
CA GLY A 252 -1.19 23.13 -14.94
C GLY A 252 -2.24 22.74 -16.00
N SER A 253 -3.39 22.17 -15.59
CA SER A 253 -4.53 21.97 -16.47
C SER A 253 -5.18 23.31 -16.84
N SER A 254 -5.80 23.41 -18.02
CA SER A 254 -6.58 24.59 -18.45
C SER A 254 -7.76 24.93 -17.52
N SER A 255 -8.09 24.01 -16.59
CA SER A 255 -9.07 24.18 -15.52
C SER A 255 -8.44 24.53 -14.15
N SER A 256 -7.15 24.89 -14.09
CA SER A 256 -6.49 25.35 -12.87
C SER A 256 -7.34 26.44 -12.21
N LYS A 257 -7.92 26.13 -11.05
CA LYS A 257 -8.86 27.02 -10.38
C LYS A 257 -8.16 28.37 -10.12
N LYS A 258 -8.83 29.49 -10.43
CA LYS A 258 -8.33 30.87 -10.29
C LYS A 258 -7.60 31.16 -8.95
N TRP A 259 -7.95 30.44 -7.88
CA TRP A 259 -7.37 30.61 -6.55
C TRP A 259 -5.93 30.10 -6.43
N LEU A 260 -5.49 29.17 -7.30
CA LEU A 260 -4.10 28.72 -7.30
C LEU A 260 -3.17 29.90 -7.71
N LYS A 261 -3.62 30.75 -8.65
CA LYS A 261 -2.85 31.84 -9.27
C LYS A 261 -2.31 32.89 -8.31
N SER A 262 -2.88 33.02 -7.11
CA SER A 262 -2.37 33.96 -6.09
C SER A 262 -1.31 33.36 -5.16
N CYS A 263 -1.20 32.02 -5.07
CA CYS A 263 -0.48 31.37 -3.97
C CYS A 263 0.84 30.68 -4.39
N VAL A 264 0.96 30.26 -5.66
CA VAL A 264 2.20 29.67 -6.21
C VAL A 264 2.77 30.66 -7.23
N ASN A 265 4.09 30.87 -7.25
CA ASN A 265 4.74 31.86 -8.11
C ASN A 265 4.21 31.79 -9.57
N ASP A 266 3.98 32.95 -10.18
CA ASP A 266 3.45 33.09 -11.55
C ASP A 266 4.22 32.22 -12.57
N ASP A 267 5.54 32.08 -12.41
CA ASP A 267 6.38 31.27 -13.31
C ASP A 267 6.14 29.74 -13.25
N PHE A 268 5.68 29.19 -12.11
CA PHE A 268 5.50 27.74 -11.94
C PHE A 268 4.16 27.25 -12.53
N GLN A 269 3.12 28.08 -12.48
CA GLN A 269 1.77 27.70 -12.90
C GLN A 269 1.51 27.79 -14.39
N GLU A 270 2.17 28.70 -15.10
CA GLU A 270 1.88 28.86 -16.52
C GLU A 270 2.47 27.72 -17.36
N ASN A 271 3.52 27.04 -16.87
CA ASN A 271 4.31 26.12 -17.67
C ASN A 271 4.57 24.72 -17.09
N THR A 272 4.06 24.32 -15.91
CA THR A 272 4.41 22.99 -15.35
C THR A 272 3.20 22.05 -15.24
N CYS A 273 3.25 20.90 -15.93
CA CYS A 273 2.26 19.82 -15.80
C CYS A 273 2.74 18.81 -14.75
N VAL A 274 1.88 18.38 -13.83
CA VAL A 274 2.23 17.38 -12.80
C VAL A 274 1.70 16.01 -13.20
N LYS A 275 2.61 15.03 -13.32
CA LYS A 275 2.29 13.61 -13.47
C LYS A 275 2.42 12.89 -12.13
N VAL A 276 1.47 12.02 -11.83
CA VAL A 276 1.43 11.27 -10.57
C VAL A 276 1.52 9.78 -10.85
N ILE A 277 2.44 9.10 -10.19
CA ILE A 277 2.55 7.63 -10.21
C ILE A 277 2.03 7.13 -8.86
N VAL A 278 0.94 6.36 -8.87
CA VAL A 278 0.36 5.73 -7.68
C VAL A 278 0.88 4.31 -7.59
N ALA A 279 1.56 3.99 -6.49
CA ALA A 279 2.20 2.71 -6.27
C ALA A 279 1.57 1.99 -5.06
N SER A 280 1.22 0.71 -5.24
CA SER A 280 0.70 -0.15 -4.17
C SER A 280 1.25 -1.57 -4.30
N LEU A 281 1.21 -2.33 -3.20
CA LEU A 281 1.54 -3.76 -3.20
C LEU A 281 0.60 -4.53 -4.13
N PHE A 282 -0.68 -4.13 -4.16
CA PHE A 282 -1.70 -4.68 -5.05
C PHE A 282 -1.99 -3.69 -6.18
N LEU A 283 -1.77 -4.12 -7.42
CA LEU A 283 -1.98 -3.29 -8.61
C LEU A 283 -3.41 -2.75 -8.70
N LYS A 284 -4.39 -3.58 -8.33
CA LYS A 284 -5.81 -3.24 -8.38
C LYS A 284 -6.13 -1.98 -7.55
N ASP A 285 -5.61 -1.89 -6.32
CA ASP A 285 -5.83 -0.73 -5.46
C ASP A 285 -5.26 0.55 -6.10
N ALA A 286 -4.07 0.46 -6.70
CA ALA A 286 -3.46 1.60 -7.39
C ALA A 286 -4.26 2.03 -8.63
N GLN A 287 -4.80 1.06 -9.39
CA GLN A 287 -5.66 1.30 -10.55
C GLN A 287 -6.97 1.98 -10.14
N GLU A 288 -7.63 1.50 -9.10
CA GLU A 288 -8.87 2.10 -8.56
C GLU A 288 -8.67 3.57 -8.13
N ILE A 289 -7.50 3.90 -7.56
CA ILE A 289 -7.15 5.28 -7.22
C ILE A 289 -6.88 6.13 -8.47
N ALA A 290 -6.11 5.62 -9.43
CA ALA A 290 -5.74 6.35 -10.65
C ALA A 290 -6.91 6.50 -11.64
N GLU A 291 -7.95 5.66 -11.54
CA GLU A 291 -9.09 5.66 -12.45
C GLU A 291 -9.82 7.02 -12.46
N GLY A 292 -9.95 7.57 -13.68
CA GLY A 292 -10.58 8.87 -13.93
C GLY A 292 -9.73 10.09 -13.56
N ILE A 293 -8.48 9.90 -13.10
CA ILE A 293 -7.56 11.02 -12.81
C ILE A 293 -6.64 11.23 -14.03
N PRO A 294 -6.71 12.39 -14.72
CA PRO A 294 -5.79 12.69 -15.81
C PRO A 294 -4.36 12.77 -15.27
N ASN A 295 -3.37 12.34 -16.06
CA ASN A 295 -1.94 12.33 -15.68
C ASN A 295 -1.59 11.48 -14.44
N ALA A 296 -2.47 10.58 -14.01
CA ALA A 296 -2.16 9.57 -13.00
C ALA A 296 -1.87 8.21 -13.65
N THR A 297 -0.85 7.49 -13.18
CA THR A 297 -0.50 6.13 -13.64
C THR A 297 -0.40 5.20 -12.43
N ALA A 298 -0.97 4.00 -12.54
CA ALA A 298 -0.92 2.99 -11.49
C ALA A 298 0.23 2.01 -11.72
N VAL A 299 0.98 1.67 -10.67
CA VAL A 299 2.07 0.69 -10.71
C VAL A 299 2.02 -0.26 -9.51
N GLN A 300 2.46 -1.49 -9.72
CA GLN A 300 2.67 -2.45 -8.64
C GLN A 300 4.07 -2.28 -8.08
N LEU A 301 4.19 -2.09 -6.77
CA LEU A 301 5.46 -1.90 -6.09
C LEU A 301 5.39 -2.40 -4.65
N ASP A 302 6.29 -3.33 -4.32
CA ASP A 302 6.59 -3.65 -2.93
C ASP A 302 7.66 -2.69 -2.40
N ALA A 303 7.31 -1.91 -1.38
CA ALA A 303 8.23 -0.98 -0.72
C ALA A 303 9.39 -1.68 0.02
N LEU A 304 9.32 -3.00 0.24
CA LEU A 304 10.42 -3.81 0.76
C LEU A 304 11.41 -4.26 -0.31
N ASN A 305 11.00 -4.28 -1.58
CA ASN A 305 11.91 -4.55 -2.69
C ASN A 305 12.73 -3.28 -3.00
N HIS A 306 13.94 -3.23 -2.44
CA HIS A 306 14.81 -2.06 -2.54
C HIS A 306 15.18 -1.70 -3.98
N GLU A 307 15.40 -2.69 -4.85
CA GLU A 307 15.81 -2.46 -6.24
C GLU A 307 14.66 -1.80 -7.04
N SER A 308 13.46 -2.38 -6.98
CA SER A 308 12.28 -1.82 -7.62
C SER A 308 11.94 -0.44 -7.08
N LEU A 309 12.05 -0.24 -5.75
CA LEU A 309 11.82 1.05 -5.10
C LEU A 309 12.80 2.11 -5.63
N CYS A 310 14.10 1.81 -5.68
CA CYS A 310 15.10 2.73 -6.22
C CYS A 310 14.88 3.05 -7.70
N ASN A 311 14.46 2.07 -8.51
CA ASN A 311 14.16 2.29 -9.92
C ASN A 311 13.06 3.35 -10.10
N TYR A 312 11.93 3.22 -9.40
CA TYR A 312 10.86 4.23 -9.49
C TYR A 312 11.24 5.57 -8.87
N ILE A 313 11.93 5.58 -7.72
CA ILE A 313 12.39 6.84 -7.10
C ILE A 313 13.33 7.61 -8.04
N SER A 314 14.15 6.92 -8.85
CA SER A 314 15.07 7.58 -9.78
C SER A 314 14.35 8.43 -10.84
N LEU A 315 13.12 8.04 -11.21
CA LEU A 315 12.31 8.63 -12.28
C LEU A 315 11.48 9.84 -11.85
N VAL A 316 11.36 10.10 -10.54
CA VAL A 316 10.48 11.14 -10.00
C VAL A 316 11.26 12.26 -9.33
N ASP A 317 10.62 13.41 -9.13
CA ASP A 317 11.20 14.57 -8.44
C ASP A 317 10.95 14.52 -6.93
N VAL A 318 9.72 14.13 -6.55
CA VAL A 318 9.27 14.05 -5.16
C VAL A 318 8.59 12.70 -4.92
N VAL A 319 8.89 12.09 -3.78
CA VAL A 319 8.22 10.90 -3.27
C VAL A 319 7.28 11.30 -2.14
N ILE A 320 6.04 10.83 -2.19
CA ILE A 320 5.06 10.95 -1.12
C ILE A 320 4.89 9.56 -0.49
N SER A 321 5.10 9.43 0.81
CA SER A 321 4.84 8.19 1.55
C SER A 321 3.58 8.30 2.39
N LEU A 322 2.54 7.57 1.99
CA LEU A 322 1.29 7.37 2.74
C LEU A 322 1.22 5.95 3.35
N LEU A 323 2.36 5.26 3.42
CA LEU A 323 2.51 3.95 4.05
C LEU A 323 2.62 4.05 5.58
N PRO A 324 2.53 2.92 6.32
CA PRO A 324 2.73 2.92 7.76
C PRO A 324 4.11 3.46 8.18
N PRO A 325 4.25 4.07 9.39
CA PRO A 325 5.50 4.68 9.84
C PRO A 325 6.74 3.78 9.79
N SER A 326 6.56 2.46 9.94
CA SER A 326 7.64 1.47 9.86
C SER A 326 8.39 1.43 8.53
N PHE A 327 7.80 1.97 7.45
CA PHE A 327 8.43 1.99 6.11
C PHE A 327 9.22 3.27 5.84
N HIS A 328 8.96 4.37 6.58
CA HIS A 328 9.47 5.70 6.24
C HIS A 328 10.98 5.79 6.22
N CYS A 329 11.67 5.19 7.20
CA CYS A 329 13.13 5.21 7.27
C CYS A 329 13.79 4.52 6.05
N LYS A 330 13.21 3.42 5.56
CA LYS A 330 13.71 2.70 4.37
C LYS A 330 13.53 3.54 3.10
N ILE A 331 12.35 4.14 2.95
CA ILE A 331 12.03 5.01 1.81
C ILE A 331 12.91 6.26 1.84
N ALA A 332 13.05 6.92 3.00
CA ALA A 332 13.93 8.07 3.18
C ALA A 332 15.39 7.75 2.86
N SER A 333 15.87 6.56 3.22
CA SER A 333 17.22 6.11 2.88
C SER A 333 17.41 5.94 1.36
N ALA A 334 16.42 5.38 0.65
CA ALA A 334 16.44 5.28 -0.81
C ALA A 334 16.36 6.66 -1.50
N CYS A 335 15.51 7.55 -0.99
CA CYS A 335 15.44 8.95 -1.44
C CYS A 335 16.78 9.68 -1.25
N LEU A 336 17.45 9.46 -0.11
CA LEU A 336 18.75 10.05 0.17
C LEU A 336 19.83 9.58 -0.82
N GLN A 337 19.87 8.27 -1.10
CA GLN A 337 20.80 7.68 -2.07
C GLN A 337 20.63 8.29 -3.47
N LEU A 338 19.39 8.53 -3.89
CA LEU A 338 19.04 9.05 -5.21
C LEU A 338 18.89 10.57 -5.26
N ARG A 339 19.13 11.24 -4.13
CA ARG A 339 18.96 12.70 -3.93
C ARG A 339 17.58 13.21 -4.33
N LYS A 340 16.52 12.50 -3.92
CA LYS A 340 15.12 12.85 -4.17
C LYS A 340 14.44 13.33 -2.90
N HIS A 341 13.46 14.22 -3.03
CA HIS A 341 12.72 14.75 -1.90
C HIS A 341 11.66 13.77 -1.40
N LEU A 342 11.28 13.89 -0.12
CA LEU A 342 10.26 13.04 0.51
C LEU A 342 9.24 13.91 1.24
N VAL A 343 7.95 13.55 1.12
CA VAL A 343 6.87 14.11 1.93
C VAL A 343 6.13 12.99 2.65
N THR A 344 5.82 13.17 3.94
CA THR A 344 5.04 12.20 4.73
C THR A 344 3.98 12.88 5.59
N ALA A 345 2.90 12.16 5.92
CA ALA A 345 1.87 12.60 6.87
C ALA A 345 2.08 12.07 8.30
N SER A 346 3.25 11.48 8.59
CA SER A 346 3.51 10.79 9.85
C SER A 346 4.45 11.57 10.76
N TYR A 347 4.36 11.29 12.07
CA TYR A 347 5.31 11.78 13.07
C TYR A 347 6.75 11.40 12.71
N VAL A 348 7.68 12.31 12.98
CA VAL A 348 9.12 12.06 12.88
C VAL A 348 9.57 11.29 14.12
N ASP A 349 9.98 10.03 13.93
CA ASP A 349 10.59 9.22 14.97
C ASP A 349 12.12 9.41 15.07
N ASP A 350 12.76 8.73 16.02
CA ASP A 350 14.21 8.76 16.22
C ASP A 350 14.98 8.27 14.99
N SER A 351 14.41 7.33 14.23
CA SER A 351 15.06 6.76 13.05
C SER A 351 15.12 7.78 11.91
N MET A 352 14.03 8.53 11.71
CA MET A 352 13.92 9.62 10.76
C MET A 352 14.79 10.81 11.19
N SER A 353 14.76 11.18 12.48
CA SER A 353 15.55 12.30 13.01
C SER A 353 17.06 12.13 12.77
N LYS A 354 17.57 10.88 12.85
CA LYS A 354 18.98 10.56 12.56
C LYS A 354 19.41 10.80 11.11
N LEU A 355 18.47 10.95 10.19
CA LEU A 355 18.76 11.22 8.77
C LEU A 355 18.92 12.72 8.48
N ASP A 356 18.63 13.60 9.43
CA ASP A 356 18.61 15.05 9.23
C ASP A 356 19.93 15.63 8.67
N GLU A 357 21.05 15.39 9.35
CA GLU A 357 22.37 15.86 8.90
C GLU A 357 22.80 15.28 7.54
N LYS A 358 22.39 14.05 7.24
CA LYS A 358 22.65 13.43 5.94
C LYS A 358 21.79 14.06 4.84
N ALA A 359 20.53 14.35 5.12
CA ALA A 359 19.63 15.02 4.20
C ALA A 359 20.10 16.45 3.90
N LYS A 360 20.51 17.22 4.93
CA LYS A 360 21.12 18.55 4.79
C LYS A 360 22.36 18.52 3.90
N SER A 361 23.31 17.63 4.21
CA SER A 361 24.56 17.52 3.42
C SER A 361 24.34 17.04 1.98
N SER A 362 23.24 16.35 1.71
CA SER A 362 22.84 15.92 0.36
C SER A 362 21.99 16.95 -0.39
N GLY A 363 21.61 18.06 0.26
CA GLY A 363 20.73 19.08 -0.31
C GLY A 363 19.29 18.61 -0.51
N VAL A 364 18.86 17.60 0.26
CA VAL A 364 17.54 16.96 0.14
C VAL A 364 16.63 17.44 1.26
N THR A 365 15.34 17.59 0.92
CA THR A 365 14.29 17.99 1.87
C THR A 365 13.36 16.81 2.12
N PHE A 366 13.25 16.42 3.38
CA PHE A 366 12.28 15.45 3.89
C PHE A 366 11.25 16.18 4.72
N LEU A 367 10.14 16.56 4.10
CA LEU A 367 9.06 17.28 4.75
C LEU A 367 8.06 16.30 5.38
N CYS A 368 8.17 16.11 6.69
CA CYS A 368 7.33 15.19 7.43
C CYS A 368 6.17 15.93 8.10
N GLU A 369 5.28 15.18 8.75
CA GLU A 369 4.18 15.76 9.54
C GLU A 369 3.27 16.68 8.71
N MET A 370 3.06 16.40 7.42
CA MET A 370 2.17 17.17 6.53
C MET A 370 0.78 16.55 6.41
N GLY A 371 0.11 16.24 7.52
CA GLY A 371 -1.25 15.70 7.55
C GLY A 371 -2.25 16.64 8.23
N LEU A 372 -3.21 16.06 8.97
CA LEU A 372 -4.13 16.78 9.85
C LEU A 372 -3.53 16.99 11.25
N ASP A 373 -3.23 15.87 11.90
CA ASP A 373 -2.62 15.76 13.22
C ASP A 373 -1.72 14.51 13.20
N PRO A 374 -0.43 14.65 12.88
CA PRO A 374 0.33 15.91 12.77
C PRO A 374 0.23 16.58 11.39
N GLY A 375 0.08 17.91 11.37
CA GLY A 375 0.21 18.78 10.20
C GLY A 375 -0.52 20.10 10.33
N ILE A 376 -1.78 20.18 9.90
CA ILE A 376 -2.58 21.42 10.02
C ILE A 376 -2.58 21.92 11.47
N ASP A 377 -2.58 21.01 12.44
CA ASP A 377 -2.47 21.35 13.86
C ASP A 377 -1.20 22.14 14.19
N HIS A 378 -0.02 21.73 13.69
CA HIS A 378 1.24 22.46 13.83
C HIS A 378 1.17 23.83 13.17
N MET A 379 0.67 23.89 11.94
CA MET A 379 0.60 25.12 11.15
C MET A 379 -0.25 26.20 11.85
N MET A 380 -1.44 25.81 12.32
CA MET A 380 -2.35 26.69 13.06
C MET A 380 -1.75 27.12 14.41
N ALA A 381 -1.14 26.19 15.15
CA ALA A 381 -0.53 26.48 16.44
C ALA A 381 0.63 27.48 16.29
N MET A 382 1.58 27.21 15.39
CA MET A 382 2.76 28.06 15.19
C MET A 382 2.41 29.44 14.63
N LYS A 383 1.39 29.55 13.77
CA LYS A 383 0.90 30.86 13.31
C LYS A 383 0.47 31.74 14.49
N MET A 384 -0.35 31.22 15.40
CA MET A 384 -0.80 31.98 16.57
C MET A 384 0.35 32.26 17.56
N ILE A 385 1.19 31.27 17.85
CA ILE A 385 2.33 31.42 18.77
C ILE A 385 3.30 32.50 18.26
N ASN A 386 3.69 32.42 17.00
CA ASN A 386 4.62 33.39 16.40
C ASN A 386 4.01 34.80 16.36
N GLN A 387 2.72 34.94 16.04
CA GLN A 387 2.03 36.23 16.08
C GLN A 387 2.00 36.83 17.50
N ALA A 388 1.75 36.00 18.52
CA ALA A 388 1.77 36.42 19.92
C ALA A 388 3.17 36.87 20.35
N HIS A 389 4.20 36.09 20.03
CA HIS A 389 5.61 36.41 20.34
C HIS A 389 6.09 37.69 19.63
N VAL A 390 5.74 37.89 18.36
CA VAL A 390 6.07 39.12 17.61
C VAL A 390 5.46 40.36 18.27
N ARG A 391 4.30 40.22 18.91
CA ARG A 391 3.64 41.28 19.69
C ARG A 391 4.21 41.43 21.11
N GLY A 392 5.26 40.67 21.45
CA GLY A 392 5.89 40.66 22.77
C GLY A 392 5.10 39.91 23.85
N GLY A 393 4.10 39.11 23.48
CA GLY A 393 3.35 38.27 24.40
C GLY A 393 4.11 36.99 24.74
N LYS A 394 3.78 36.39 25.88
CA LYS A 394 4.26 35.06 26.31
C LYS A 394 3.10 34.09 26.37
N ILE A 395 3.31 32.86 25.92
CA ILE A 395 2.28 31.82 25.95
C ILE A 395 2.16 31.28 27.37
N LYS A 396 1.02 31.52 28.01
CA LYS A 396 0.70 31.03 29.36
C LYS A 396 0.10 29.62 29.34
N SER A 397 -0.74 29.35 28.35
CA SER A 397 -1.45 28.08 28.17
C SER A 397 -1.55 27.75 26.69
N PHE A 398 -1.26 26.50 26.33
CA PHE A 398 -1.50 25.93 25.01
C PHE A 398 -2.34 24.68 25.15
N THR A 399 -3.49 24.67 24.49
CA THR A 399 -4.43 23.55 24.50
C THR A 399 -4.86 23.25 23.07
N SER A 400 -4.75 21.99 22.66
CA SER A 400 -5.10 21.54 21.32
C SER A 400 -6.01 20.32 21.38
N TYR A 401 -7.07 20.35 20.59
CA TYR A 401 -8.06 19.28 20.50
C TYR A 401 -8.27 18.89 19.05
N CYS A 402 -8.21 17.60 18.73
CA CYS A 402 -8.46 17.10 17.38
C CYS A 402 -9.34 15.85 17.40
N GLY A 403 -10.30 15.73 16.48
CA GLY A 403 -11.11 14.54 16.33
C GLY A 403 -11.65 14.36 14.92
N GLY A 404 -11.42 13.16 14.36
CA GLY A 404 -12.17 12.63 13.23
C GLY A 404 -13.36 11.83 13.74
N LEU A 405 -14.57 12.34 13.52
CA LEU A 405 -15.84 11.87 14.05
C LEU A 405 -16.84 11.66 12.91
N PRO A 406 -17.91 10.87 13.09
CA PRO A 406 -19.05 10.97 12.19
C PRO A 406 -19.67 12.37 12.27
N SER A 407 -20.37 12.80 11.22
CA SER A 407 -21.22 14.00 11.32
C SER A 407 -22.31 13.77 12.38
N PRO A 408 -22.86 14.83 13.01
CA PRO A 408 -23.84 14.66 14.09
C PRO A 408 -25.06 13.80 13.73
N ASP A 409 -25.52 13.86 12.48
CA ASP A 409 -26.60 13.03 11.92
C ASP A 409 -26.18 11.58 11.63
N ALA A 410 -24.90 11.33 11.38
CA ALA A 410 -24.32 10.01 11.16
C ALA A 410 -23.82 9.32 12.44
N ALA A 411 -23.83 10.01 13.58
CA ALA A 411 -23.45 9.51 14.91
C ALA A 411 -24.56 8.63 15.54
N ASN A 412 -25.14 7.73 14.74
CA ASN A 412 -26.34 6.95 15.03
C ASN A 412 -26.06 5.56 15.63
N ASN A 413 -25.02 5.42 16.45
CA ASN A 413 -24.64 4.16 17.08
C ASN A 413 -24.31 4.34 18.58
N PRO A 414 -24.26 3.25 19.38
CA PRO A 414 -24.14 3.34 20.84
C PRO A 414 -22.92 4.09 21.37
N ILE A 415 -21.84 4.20 20.58
CA ILE A 415 -20.61 4.90 20.97
C ILE A 415 -20.38 6.21 20.19
N GLY A 416 -21.33 6.60 19.32
CA GLY A 416 -21.23 7.79 18.48
C GLY A 416 -19.99 7.82 17.57
N TYR A 417 -19.42 6.68 17.19
CA TYR A 417 -18.16 6.63 16.44
C TYR A 417 -18.24 5.73 15.21
N LYS A 418 -17.54 6.10 14.13
CA LYS A 418 -17.42 5.31 12.90
C LYS A 418 -16.00 5.41 12.35
N PHE A 419 -15.50 4.31 11.78
CA PHE A 419 -14.12 4.23 11.32
C PHE A 419 -13.95 4.79 9.90
N SER A 420 -13.29 5.95 9.83
CA SER A 420 -12.76 6.49 8.56
C SER A 420 -11.35 5.98 8.24
N TRP A 421 -10.72 5.28 9.19
CA TRP A 421 -9.36 4.74 9.19
C TRP A 421 -9.29 3.43 10.01
N SER A 422 -8.12 2.77 10.06
CA SER A 422 -7.96 1.44 10.69
C SER A 422 -8.43 1.38 12.16
N PRO A 423 -9.38 0.49 12.51
CA PRO A 423 -9.84 0.30 13.90
C PRO A 423 -8.73 -0.11 14.85
N ALA A 424 -7.79 -0.94 14.39
CA ALA A 424 -6.65 -1.38 15.19
C ALA A 424 -5.80 -0.20 15.67
N GLY A 425 -5.56 0.79 14.81
CA GLY A 425 -4.83 1.99 15.18
C GLY A 425 -5.58 2.84 16.22
N ALA A 426 -6.91 2.93 16.10
CA ALA A 426 -7.75 3.69 17.00
C ALA A 426 -7.83 3.09 18.40
N ILE A 427 -8.01 1.78 18.49
CA ILE A 427 -8.07 1.05 19.77
C ILE A 427 -6.69 1.12 20.45
N ARG A 428 -5.60 0.90 19.71
CA ARG A 428 -4.23 1.07 20.26
C ARG A 428 -3.99 2.50 20.75
N ALA A 429 -4.44 3.50 20.00
CA ALA A 429 -4.31 4.89 20.40
C ALA A 429 -5.04 5.19 21.71
N GLY A 430 -6.22 4.59 21.92
CA GLY A 430 -7.00 4.71 23.15
C GLY A 430 -6.41 3.99 24.38
N ARG A 431 -5.27 3.31 24.23
CA ARG A 431 -4.52 2.67 25.33
C ARG A 431 -3.11 3.22 25.48
N ASN A 432 -2.76 4.30 24.77
CA ASN A 432 -1.45 4.91 24.94
C ASN A 432 -1.42 5.74 26.23
N PRO A 433 -0.34 5.67 27.03
CA PRO A 433 -0.19 6.56 28.17
C PRO A 433 -0.14 8.01 27.69
N ALA A 434 -0.65 8.92 28.52
CA ALA A 434 -0.63 10.35 28.24
C ALA A 434 0.17 11.12 29.31
N THR A 435 0.87 12.16 28.88
CA THR A 435 1.64 13.04 29.76
C THR A 435 1.47 14.48 29.30
N TYR A 436 1.07 15.37 30.19
CA TYR A 436 0.80 16.77 29.85
C TYR A 436 1.09 17.69 31.03
N LYS A 437 1.24 18.99 30.76
CA LYS A 437 1.46 20.01 31.78
C LYS A 437 0.17 20.76 32.02
N HIS A 438 -0.22 20.95 33.28
CA HIS A 438 -1.42 21.69 33.64
C HIS A 438 -1.16 22.50 34.90
N HIS A 439 -1.29 23.82 34.81
CA HIS A 439 -1.02 24.77 35.90
C HIS A 439 0.36 24.59 36.57
N GLY A 440 1.39 24.28 35.77
CA GLY A 440 2.76 24.08 36.22
C GLY A 440 3.09 22.65 36.63
N GLU A 441 2.09 21.80 36.84
CA GLU A 441 2.27 20.41 37.25
C GLU A 441 2.25 19.45 36.06
N ILE A 442 3.14 18.47 36.06
CA ILE A 442 3.14 17.39 35.07
C ILE A 442 2.14 16.33 35.53
N LYS A 443 1.11 16.08 34.73
CA LYS A 443 0.14 15.01 34.93
C LYS A 443 0.46 13.85 34.01
N GLN A 444 0.39 12.64 34.55
CA GLN A 444 0.55 11.39 33.82
C GLN A 444 -0.73 10.56 33.96
N VAL A 445 -1.18 10.01 32.85
CA VAL A 445 -2.33 9.10 32.77
C VAL A 445 -1.83 7.79 32.21
N ASP A 446 -2.05 6.71 32.95
CA ASP A 446 -1.74 5.36 32.50
C ASP A 446 -2.61 5.01 31.28
N GLY A 447 -2.03 4.29 30.32
CA GLY A 447 -2.73 3.82 29.12
C GLY A 447 -3.96 2.98 29.44
N ASP A 448 -3.90 2.16 30.49
CA ASP A 448 -5.05 1.34 30.91
C ASP A 448 -6.17 2.16 31.56
N SER A 449 -5.87 3.37 32.04
CA SER A 449 -6.83 4.31 32.63
C SER A 449 -7.21 5.45 31.68
N LEU A 450 -6.73 5.45 30.43
CA LEU A 450 -6.90 6.57 29.51
C LEU A 450 -8.38 6.84 29.22
N TYR A 451 -9.16 5.79 28.97
CA TYR A 451 -10.59 5.89 28.73
C TYR A 451 -11.37 6.47 29.92
N ASP A 452 -10.98 6.11 31.14
CA ASP A 452 -11.59 6.64 32.38
C ASP A 452 -11.18 8.10 32.65
N SER A 453 -10.16 8.61 31.98
CA SER A 453 -9.72 10.02 32.07
C SER A 453 -10.48 10.98 31.16
N ALA A 454 -11.43 10.47 30.36
CA ALA A 454 -12.25 11.28 29.47
C ALA A 454 -12.98 12.39 30.25
N SER A 455 -12.84 13.64 29.79
CA SER A 455 -13.50 14.78 30.42
C SER A 455 -14.45 15.47 29.46
N LYS A 456 -15.61 15.92 29.97
CA LYS A 456 -16.61 16.63 29.17
C LYS A 456 -16.04 17.94 28.66
N LEU A 457 -16.27 18.24 27.39
CA LEU A 457 -15.82 19.45 26.74
C LEU A 457 -16.97 20.11 25.99
N ARG A 458 -17.03 21.44 26.11
CA ARG A 458 -17.88 22.29 25.26
C ARG A 458 -17.02 23.38 24.69
N ILE A 459 -16.94 23.42 23.36
CA ILE A 459 -16.27 24.50 22.66
C ILE A 459 -17.28 25.65 22.54
N PRO A 460 -16.98 26.86 23.06
CA PRO A 460 -17.97 27.94 23.14
C PRO A 460 -18.58 28.34 21.79
N ASP A 461 -17.79 28.28 20.72
CA ASP A 461 -18.23 28.64 19.36
C ASP A 461 -19.09 27.53 18.71
N PHE A 462 -19.13 26.35 19.34
CA PHE A 462 -19.82 25.14 18.89
C PHE A 462 -20.66 24.53 20.04
N PRO A 463 -21.58 25.30 20.67
CA PRO A 463 -22.25 24.88 21.90
C PRO A 463 -23.18 23.67 21.71
N ALA A 464 -23.63 23.43 20.47
CA ALA A 464 -24.45 22.28 20.10
C ALA A 464 -23.65 20.96 20.09
N PHE A 465 -22.32 21.02 19.97
CA PHE A 465 -21.49 19.83 19.95
C PHE A 465 -21.26 19.33 21.37
N ALA A 466 -21.85 18.18 21.68
CA ALA A 466 -21.62 17.48 22.92
C ALA A 466 -20.36 16.61 22.79
N LEU A 467 -19.24 17.06 23.35
CA LEU A 467 -17.94 16.42 23.20
C LEU A 467 -17.35 15.98 24.53
N GLU A 468 -16.47 14.99 24.46
CA GLU A 468 -15.55 14.59 25.50
C GLU A 468 -14.12 14.56 24.94
N CYS A 469 -13.15 14.74 25.82
CA CYS A 469 -11.74 14.82 25.47
C CYS A 469 -10.93 13.76 26.23
N LEU A 470 -10.14 12.99 25.48
CA LEU A 470 -9.12 12.09 26.03
C LEU A 470 -7.74 12.71 25.83
N PRO A 471 -6.87 12.77 26.87
CA PRO A 471 -5.48 13.21 26.71
C PRO A 471 -4.74 12.36 25.66
N ASN A 472 -3.85 12.98 24.88
CA ASN A 472 -3.16 12.31 23.77
C ASN A 472 -1.64 12.26 23.96
N ARG A 473 -1.09 11.05 24.15
CA ARG A 473 0.36 10.77 24.20
C ARG A 473 1.12 11.78 25.07
N ASN A 474 2.37 12.08 24.73
CA ASN A 474 3.18 13.07 25.43
C ASN A 474 3.02 14.46 24.79
N SER A 475 2.32 15.36 25.48
CA SER A 475 2.14 16.76 25.07
C SER A 475 3.37 17.64 25.36
N LEU A 476 4.28 17.22 26.26
CA LEU A 476 5.44 18.03 26.66
C LEU A 476 6.43 18.26 25.51
N VAL A 477 6.51 17.30 24.58
CA VAL A 477 7.36 17.39 23.37
C VAL A 477 7.01 18.63 22.55
N TYR A 478 5.74 19.05 22.54
CA TYR A 478 5.28 20.23 21.81
C TYR A 478 5.69 21.53 22.50
N GLY A 479 5.95 21.50 23.80
CA GLY A 479 6.54 22.62 24.51
C GLY A 479 7.92 22.97 23.97
N ASP A 480 8.75 21.94 23.78
CA ASP A 480 10.09 22.11 23.19
C ASP A 480 10.00 22.44 21.71
N LEU A 481 9.15 21.72 20.96
CA LEU A 481 9.00 21.89 19.51
C LEU A 481 8.51 23.28 19.12
N TYR A 482 7.58 23.85 19.89
CA TYR A 482 7.01 25.18 19.63
C TYR A 482 7.74 26.31 20.38
N GLY A 483 8.78 26.00 21.15
CA GLY A 483 9.53 26.99 21.92
C GLY A 483 8.75 27.62 23.09
N ILE A 484 7.70 26.96 23.58
CA ILE A 484 6.84 27.47 24.68
C ILE A 484 7.06 26.73 26.01
N GLY A 485 7.92 25.71 26.07
CA GLY A 485 8.10 24.84 27.24
C GLY A 485 8.49 25.57 28.52
N ASN A 486 9.27 26.64 28.39
CA ASN A 486 9.77 27.44 29.52
C ASN A 486 8.80 28.53 29.99
N GLU A 487 7.80 28.89 29.18
CA GLU A 487 6.83 29.96 29.51
C GLU A 487 5.43 29.43 29.81
N ALA A 488 5.00 28.38 29.12
CA ALA A 488 3.67 27.84 29.27
C ALA A 488 3.53 27.08 30.60
N SER A 489 2.57 27.52 31.40
CA SER A 489 2.12 26.82 32.61
C SER A 489 1.30 25.57 32.27
N SER A 490 0.60 25.58 31.13
CA SER A 490 -0.21 24.44 30.67
C SER A 490 0.09 24.13 29.20
N ILE A 491 0.31 22.85 28.91
CA ILE A 491 0.56 22.32 27.57
C ILE A 491 -0.22 21.02 27.47
N PHE A 492 -1.31 21.04 26.71
CA PHE A 492 -2.24 19.94 26.60
C PHE A 492 -2.61 19.66 25.15
N ARG A 493 -2.58 18.38 24.75
CA ARG A 493 -3.16 17.89 23.51
C ARG A 493 -4.15 16.77 23.83
N GLY A 494 -5.29 16.79 23.17
CA GLY A 494 -6.38 15.85 23.41
C GLY A 494 -7.07 15.41 22.13
N THR A 495 -7.64 14.21 22.19
CA THR A 495 -8.48 13.63 21.16
C THR A 495 -9.95 13.85 21.50
N LEU A 496 -10.73 14.38 20.57
CA LEU A 496 -12.16 14.62 20.73
C LEU A 496 -12.97 13.37 20.39
N ARG A 497 -14.01 13.11 21.19
CA ARG A 497 -15.07 12.13 20.95
C ARG A 497 -16.41 12.76 21.28
N TYR A 498 -17.51 12.15 20.83
CA TYR A 498 -18.83 12.60 21.25
C TYR A 498 -19.05 12.25 22.72
N GLU A 499 -19.60 13.21 23.47
CA GLU A 499 -20.09 12.96 24.82
C GLU A 499 -21.27 11.99 24.74
N GLY A 500 -21.30 11.04 25.67
CA GLY A 500 -22.37 10.06 25.74
C GLY A 500 -21.92 8.68 26.19
N SER A 501 -20.74 8.61 26.83
CA SER A 501 -20.09 7.41 27.37
C SER A 501 -19.10 6.72 26.41
N PHE A 502 -18.53 7.37 25.38
CA PHE A 502 -17.50 6.71 24.56
C PHE A 502 -16.33 6.23 25.43
N GLY A 503 -15.74 7.11 26.25
CA GLY A 503 -14.68 6.77 27.21
C GLY A 503 -15.14 5.68 28.18
N GLU A 504 -16.28 5.85 28.83
CA GLU A 504 -16.78 4.91 29.84
C GLU A 504 -17.10 3.51 29.26
N ILE A 505 -17.71 3.45 28.06
CA ILE A 505 -18.02 2.20 27.34
C ILE A 505 -16.72 1.53 26.91
N MET A 506 -15.81 2.27 26.27
CA MET A 506 -14.53 1.72 25.82
C MET A 506 -13.65 1.26 26.99
N GLY A 507 -13.66 1.99 28.12
CA GLY A 507 -13.01 1.57 29.35
C GLY A 507 -13.61 0.29 29.93
N THR A 508 -14.94 0.16 29.89
CA THR A 508 -15.63 -1.07 30.34
C THR A 508 -15.33 -2.25 29.41
N LEU A 509 -15.35 -2.04 28.09
CA LEU A 509 -14.94 -3.05 27.10
C LEU A 509 -13.47 -3.48 27.27
N ALA A 510 -12.58 -2.54 27.62
CA ALA A 510 -11.20 -2.83 27.94
C ALA A 510 -11.08 -3.74 29.18
N ARG A 511 -11.84 -3.45 30.24
CA ARG A 511 -11.89 -4.26 31.48
C ARG A 511 -12.53 -5.65 31.27
N ILE A 512 -13.44 -5.80 30.31
CA ILE A 512 -13.94 -7.12 29.87
C ILE A 512 -12.81 -7.95 29.21
N GLY A 513 -11.72 -7.33 28.77
CA GLY A 513 -10.60 -8.01 28.11
C GLY A 513 -10.74 -8.11 26.59
N ILE A 514 -11.73 -7.42 26.00
CA ILE A 514 -12.03 -7.52 24.57
C ILE A 514 -10.92 -6.93 23.68
N PHE A 515 -10.07 -6.06 24.24
CA PHE A 515 -8.90 -5.48 23.57
C PHE A 515 -7.59 -6.19 23.91
N SER A 516 -7.64 -7.40 24.48
CA SER A 516 -6.43 -8.18 24.77
C SER A 516 -5.77 -8.70 23.49
N THR A 517 -4.45 -8.55 23.42
CA THR A 517 -3.61 -9.11 22.33
C THR A 517 -3.03 -10.47 22.68
N GLU A 518 -3.26 -10.95 23.91
CA GLU A 518 -2.85 -12.28 24.33
C GLU A 518 -3.67 -13.34 23.58
N ALA A 519 -3.00 -14.44 23.22
CA ALA A 519 -3.69 -15.58 22.61
C ALA A 519 -4.68 -16.14 23.64
N SER A 520 -5.96 -16.13 23.30
CA SER A 520 -6.98 -16.72 24.16
C SER A 520 -7.00 -18.24 23.96
N PRO A 521 -7.04 -19.06 25.03
CA PRO A 521 -7.13 -20.52 24.92
C PRO A 521 -8.31 -21.00 24.07
N ILE A 522 -9.35 -20.17 23.93
CA ILE A 522 -10.52 -20.45 23.08
C ILE A 522 -10.15 -20.61 21.60
N PHE A 523 -9.04 -20.01 21.15
CA PHE A 523 -8.56 -20.10 19.77
C PHE A 523 -7.57 -21.25 19.52
N GLU A 524 -7.15 -21.98 20.56
CA GLU A 524 -6.25 -23.14 20.45
C GLU A 524 -7.01 -24.45 20.13
N ASN A 525 -8.33 -24.46 20.29
CA ASN A 525 -9.18 -25.60 19.97
C ASN A 525 -9.30 -25.82 18.45
N LYS A 526 -9.45 -27.10 18.03
CA LYS A 526 -9.68 -27.46 16.61
C LYS A 526 -10.97 -26.88 16.04
N ILE A 527 -11.95 -26.58 16.90
CA ILE A 527 -13.24 -26.00 16.52
C ILE A 527 -13.19 -24.51 16.83
N ARG A 528 -13.47 -23.68 15.83
CA ARG A 528 -13.51 -22.22 16.02
C ARG A 528 -14.72 -21.83 16.85
N PRO A 529 -14.57 -20.95 17.85
CA PRO A 529 -15.70 -20.44 18.62
C PRO A 529 -16.56 -19.52 17.77
N THR A 530 -17.86 -19.50 18.07
CA THR A 530 -18.76 -18.46 17.58
C THR A 530 -18.51 -17.15 18.33
N TYR A 531 -18.90 -16.01 17.73
CA TYR A 531 -18.81 -14.72 18.43
C TYR A 531 -19.55 -14.74 19.76
N ARG A 532 -20.74 -15.38 19.80
CA ARG A 532 -21.51 -15.58 21.03
C ARG A 532 -20.71 -16.30 22.09
N ASN A 533 -20.14 -17.47 21.76
CA ASN A 533 -19.39 -18.24 22.76
C ASN A 533 -18.15 -17.47 23.24
N PHE A 534 -17.50 -16.73 22.35
CA PHE A 534 -16.36 -15.88 22.68
C PHE A 534 -16.70 -14.78 23.70
N ILE A 535 -17.78 -14.01 23.50
CA ILE A 535 -18.12 -12.95 24.44
C ILE A 535 -18.66 -13.48 25.78
N LEU A 536 -19.36 -14.62 25.76
CA LEU A 536 -19.85 -15.26 26.99
C LEU A 536 -18.69 -15.77 27.85
N GLU A 537 -17.66 -16.33 27.22
CA GLU A 537 -16.43 -16.74 27.90
C GLU A 537 -15.74 -15.54 28.56
N LEU A 538 -15.59 -14.41 27.85
CA LEU A 538 -15.02 -13.18 28.43
C LEU A 538 -15.84 -12.62 29.60
N LEU A 539 -17.16 -12.82 29.59
CA LEU A 539 -18.04 -12.43 30.69
C LEU A 539 -18.15 -13.51 31.79
N ASN A 540 -17.38 -14.60 31.70
CA ASN A 540 -17.42 -15.76 32.61
C ASN A 540 -18.84 -16.38 32.73
N ILE A 541 -19.67 -16.27 31.68
CA ILE A 541 -21.01 -16.83 31.64
C ILE A 541 -20.88 -18.29 31.18
N HIS A 542 -20.62 -19.18 32.14
CA HIS A 542 -20.59 -20.62 31.89
C HIS A 542 -21.97 -21.20 32.20
N ASN A 543 -22.66 -21.76 31.20
CA ASN A 543 -23.84 -22.57 31.50
C ASN A 543 -24.15 -23.60 30.42
N ASN A 544 -24.13 -24.87 30.84
CA ASN A 544 -24.58 -26.06 30.11
C ASN A 544 -26.09 -26.05 29.76
N ILE A 545 -26.81 -24.95 30.04
CA ILE A 545 -28.29 -24.83 29.95
C ILE A 545 -28.71 -23.70 28.97
N LEU A 546 -27.79 -22.85 28.49
CA LEU A 546 -28.11 -21.65 27.70
C LEU A 546 -28.04 -21.82 26.17
N ASN A 547 -27.94 -23.05 25.66
CA ASN A 547 -27.94 -23.28 24.21
C ASN A 547 -29.26 -22.85 23.54
N GLU A 548 -30.35 -22.74 24.31
CA GLU A 548 -31.70 -22.41 23.80
C GLU A 548 -32.20 -21.01 24.16
N THR A 549 -31.74 -20.37 25.24
CA THR A 549 -32.26 -19.05 25.67
C THR A 549 -31.57 -17.88 24.96
N GLU A 550 -32.33 -16.90 24.48
CA GLU A 550 -31.78 -15.64 23.97
C GLU A 550 -31.25 -14.79 25.13
N ILE A 551 -29.95 -14.47 25.08
CA ILE A 551 -29.30 -13.57 26.05
C ILE A 551 -29.55 -12.14 25.58
N GLY A 552 -30.19 -11.34 26.41
CA GLY A 552 -30.52 -9.95 26.12
C GLY A 552 -29.55 -8.95 26.75
N GLU A 553 -29.74 -7.66 26.44
CA GLU A 553 -28.95 -6.56 26.99
C GLU A 553 -28.94 -6.51 28.54
N LYS A 554 -30.06 -6.87 29.19
CA LYS A 554 -30.19 -6.85 30.66
C LYS A 554 -29.31 -7.88 31.35
N GLU A 555 -29.19 -9.08 30.78
CA GLU A 555 -28.37 -10.14 31.38
C GLU A 555 -26.88 -9.80 31.30
N ILE A 556 -26.46 -9.22 30.17
CA ILE A 556 -25.09 -8.71 29.99
C ILE A 556 -24.83 -7.54 30.95
N GLU A 557 -25.76 -6.58 31.05
CA GLU A 557 -25.67 -5.46 31.98
C GLU A 557 -25.49 -5.93 33.43
N GLU A 558 -26.35 -6.82 33.91
CA GLU A 558 -26.27 -7.39 35.26
C GLU A 558 -24.96 -8.12 35.50
N ARG A 559 -24.46 -8.82 34.47
CA ARG A 559 -23.17 -9.50 34.55
C ARG A 559 -21.99 -8.55 34.65
N ILE A 560 -21.96 -7.49 33.82
CA ILE A 560 -20.92 -6.46 33.86
C ILE A 560 -20.87 -5.82 35.26
N MET A 561 -22.05 -5.52 35.83
CA MET A 561 -22.16 -4.98 37.19
C MET A 561 -21.68 -5.98 38.25
N ALA A 562 -22.07 -7.26 38.15
CA ALA A 562 -21.69 -8.30 39.10
C ALA A 562 -20.17 -8.57 39.12
N LEU A 563 -19.50 -8.43 37.98
CA LEU A 563 -18.05 -8.54 37.85
C LEU A 563 -17.30 -7.27 38.30
N GLY A 564 -18.02 -6.19 38.66
CA GLY A 564 -17.40 -4.93 39.08
C GLY A 564 -16.66 -4.19 37.95
N LEU A 565 -17.00 -4.48 36.69
CA LEU A 565 -16.30 -3.92 35.52
C LEU A 565 -16.74 -2.49 35.20
N CYS A 566 -17.81 -2.00 35.81
CA CYS A 566 -18.19 -0.58 35.78
C CYS A 566 -18.90 -0.20 37.08
N LYS A 567 -18.87 1.10 37.41
CA LYS A 567 -19.51 1.65 38.63
C LYS A 567 -20.97 2.02 38.41
N GLU A 568 -21.31 2.46 37.19
CA GLU A 568 -22.61 3.01 36.86
C GLU A 568 -23.43 2.05 36.01
N ARG A 569 -24.68 1.84 36.43
CA ARG A 569 -25.62 0.95 35.75
C ARG A 569 -25.96 1.42 34.32
N ASP A 570 -26.03 2.73 34.10
CA ASP A 570 -26.26 3.30 32.76
C ASP A 570 -25.10 2.99 31.80
N THR A 571 -23.85 3.10 32.27
CA THR A 571 -22.66 2.69 31.51
C THR A 571 -22.70 1.18 31.20
N ALA A 572 -23.09 0.34 32.17
CA ALA A 572 -23.24 -1.10 31.97
C ALA A 572 -24.24 -1.41 30.85
N LEU A 573 -25.40 -0.76 30.88
CA LEU A 573 -26.47 -0.95 29.90
C LEU A 573 -26.04 -0.49 28.50
N LYS A 574 -25.40 0.68 28.39
CA LYS A 574 -24.84 1.16 27.12
C LYS A 574 -23.74 0.23 26.58
N THR A 575 -22.91 -0.31 27.46
CA THR A 575 -21.88 -1.29 27.09
C THR A 575 -22.53 -2.58 26.57
N ALA A 576 -23.56 -3.09 27.24
CA ALA A 576 -24.33 -4.24 26.77
C ALA A 576 -24.94 -3.99 25.38
N LYS A 577 -25.59 -2.83 25.18
CA LYS A 577 -26.11 -2.41 23.86
C LYS A 577 -25.02 -2.35 22.79
N THR A 578 -23.82 -1.89 23.15
CA THR A 578 -22.66 -1.85 22.25
C THR A 578 -22.22 -3.25 21.85
N ILE A 579 -22.15 -4.19 22.80
CA ILE A 579 -21.82 -5.61 22.55
C ILE A 579 -22.84 -6.23 21.58
N LEU A 580 -24.13 -5.98 21.79
CA LEU A 580 -25.19 -6.43 20.87
C LEU A 580 -25.03 -5.80 19.47
N PHE A 581 -24.85 -4.49 19.40
CA PHE A 581 -24.70 -3.75 18.15
C PHE A 581 -23.51 -4.23 17.31
N LEU A 582 -22.39 -4.55 17.96
CA LEU A 582 -21.20 -5.08 17.30
C LEU A 582 -21.34 -6.54 16.83
N GLY A 583 -22.50 -7.18 17.06
CA GLY A 583 -22.78 -8.54 16.60
C GLY A 583 -22.06 -9.62 17.40
N PHE A 584 -21.65 -9.34 18.64
CA PHE A 584 -20.96 -10.32 19.48
C PHE A 584 -21.85 -11.45 19.96
N LEU A 585 -23.19 -11.34 19.87
CA LEU A 585 -24.10 -12.44 20.20
C LEU A 585 -24.48 -13.30 18.99
N GLU A 586 -23.93 -13.01 17.81
CA GLU A 586 -24.18 -13.80 16.62
C GLU A 586 -23.53 -15.18 16.71
N ARG A 587 -24.19 -16.17 16.11
CA ARG A 587 -23.76 -17.57 16.07
C ARG A 587 -22.80 -17.88 14.92
N ALA A 588 -22.32 -16.86 14.20
CA ALA A 588 -21.31 -17.03 13.16
C ALA A 588 -19.95 -17.41 13.78
N ASP A 589 -19.18 -18.22 13.06
CA ASP A 589 -17.84 -18.62 13.49
C ASP A 589 -16.84 -17.47 13.32
N ILE A 590 -15.92 -17.36 14.27
CA ILE A 590 -14.83 -16.38 14.18
C ILE A 590 -13.82 -16.84 13.10
N PRO A 591 -13.43 -15.94 12.16
CA PRO A 591 -12.49 -16.28 11.10
C PRO A 591 -11.12 -16.79 11.61
N ILE A 592 -10.49 -17.66 10.81
CA ILE A 592 -9.23 -18.35 11.16
C ILE A 592 -8.07 -17.37 11.38
N PHE A 593 -8.08 -16.22 10.68
CA PHE A 593 -7.03 -15.21 10.79
C PHE A 593 -7.06 -14.43 12.11
N CYS A 594 -8.19 -14.42 12.84
CA CYS A 594 -8.26 -13.85 14.18
C CYS A 594 -7.57 -14.78 15.19
N LYS A 595 -6.57 -14.25 15.90
CA LYS A 595 -5.77 -15.01 16.88
C LYS A 595 -5.98 -14.57 18.32
N CYS A 596 -6.48 -13.35 18.54
CA CYS A 596 -6.70 -12.78 19.86
C CYS A 596 -8.02 -11.98 19.92
N ALA A 597 -8.42 -11.59 21.13
CA ALA A 597 -9.63 -10.81 21.35
C ALA A 597 -9.60 -9.47 20.60
N PHE A 598 -8.42 -8.85 20.53
CA PHE A 598 -8.18 -7.62 19.77
C PHE A 598 -8.50 -7.78 18.28
N ASP A 599 -8.10 -8.89 17.64
CA ASP A 599 -8.36 -9.13 16.22
C ASP A 599 -9.87 -9.29 15.94
N VAL A 600 -10.56 -10.07 16.79
CA VAL A 600 -12.01 -10.29 16.69
C VAL A 600 -12.75 -8.97 16.84
N THR A 601 -12.34 -8.14 17.80
CA THR A 601 -12.96 -6.84 18.04
C THR A 601 -12.70 -5.86 16.92
N CYS A 602 -11.47 -5.80 16.40
CA CYS A 602 -11.15 -4.95 15.25
C CYS A 602 -12.02 -5.32 14.05
N LEU A 603 -12.16 -6.61 13.75
CA LEU A 603 -13.01 -7.10 12.66
C LEU A 603 -14.48 -6.68 12.88
N ARG A 604 -15.05 -6.93 14.06
CA ARG A 604 -16.44 -6.56 14.35
C ARG A 604 -16.70 -5.07 14.28
N MET A 605 -15.76 -4.27 14.79
CA MET A 605 -15.82 -2.82 14.71
C MET A 605 -15.68 -2.35 13.26
N GLU A 606 -14.82 -2.97 12.45
CA GLU A 606 -14.67 -2.68 11.03
C GLU A 606 -15.92 -3.02 10.24
N GLU A 607 -16.63 -4.09 10.56
CA GLU A 607 -17.87 -4.48 9.86
C GLU A 607 -19.07 -3.60 10.26
N ARG A 608 -19.18 -3.23 11.54
CA ARG A 608 -20.40 -2.64 12.11
C ARG A 608 -20.36 -1.12 12.24
N LEU A 609 -19.18 -0.52 12.31
CA LEU A 609 -19.00 0.92 12.50
C LEU A 609 -18.50 1.59 11.21
N VAL A 610 -19.04 1.17 10.07
CA VAL A 610 -18.77 1.75 8.73
C VAL A 610 -19.75 2.88 8.43
N TYR A 611 -19.30 3.84 7.64
CA TYR A 611 -20.18 4.84 7.02
C TYR A 611 -21.01 4.20 5.91
N SER A 612 -22.33 4.42 5.93
CA SER A 612 -23.15 4.16 4.74
C SER A 612 -22.83 5.16 3.62
N GLY A 613 -23.24 4.86 2.39
CA GLY A 613 -22.87 5.66 1.21
C GLY A 613 -23.31 7.14 1.25
N THR A 614 -24.31 7.49 2.07
CA THR A 614 -24.82 8.86 2.21
C THR A 614 -24.30 9.59 3.45
N GLU A 615 -23.73 8.85 4.40
CA GLU A 615 -23.23 9.43 5.65
C GLU A 615 -21.88 10.10 5.46
N LYS A 616 -21.62 11.12 6.28
CA LYS A 616 -20.41 11.93 6.22
C LYS A 616 -19.64 11.79 7.51
N ASP A 617 -18.32 11.88 7.40
CA ASP A 617 -17.47 12.16 8.55
C ASP A 617 -17.28 13.68 8.70
N MET A 618 -16.66 14.03 9.81
CA MET A 618 -16.38 15.37 10.24
C MET A 618 -15.01 15.39 10.92
N VAL A 619 -14.21 16.40 10.61
CA VAL A 619 -12.98 16.70 11.33
C VAL A 619 -13.17 18.00 12.08
N LEU A 620 -12.91 17.96 13.39
CA LEU A 620 -12.89 19.13 14.25
C LEU A 620 -11.50 19.24 14.91
N LEU A 621 -10.79 20.30 14.58
CA LEU A 621 -9.50 20.68 15.15
C LEU A 621 -9.65 22.06 15.78
N HIS A 622 -9.36 22.17 17.07
CA HIS A 622 -9.55 23.39 17.84
C HIS A 622 -8.34 23.64 18.76
N HIS A 623 -7.76 24.83 18.65
CA HIS A 623 -6.68 25.29 19.52
C HIS A 623 -7.15 26.45 20.38
N GLU A 624 -6.71 26.47 21.63
CA GLU A 624 -6.86 27.59 22.54
C GLU A 624 -5.49 27.96 23.12
N ILE A 625 -5.13 29.24 23.01
CA ILE A 625 -3.88 29.80 23.50
C ILE A 625 -4.20 30.99 24.39
N GLU A 626 -3.66 30.99 25.62
CA GLU A 626 -3.70 32.16 26.49
C GLU A 626 -2.37 32.89 26.42
N VAL A 627 -2.41 34.18 26.09
CA VAL A 627 -1.23 35.03 25.91
C VAL A 627 -1.19 36.10 26.98
N ASP A 628 -0.12 36.14 27.77
CA ASP A 628 0.15 37.20 28.73
C ASP A 628 1.08 38.24 28.09
N PHE A 629 0.69 39.51 28.14
CA PHE A 629 1.50 40.62 27.64
C PHE A 629 2.21 41.35 28.80
N PRO A 630 3.44 41.87 28.58
CA PRO A 630 4.09 42.74 29.56
C PRO A 630 3.29 44.03 29.76
N ASN A 631 3.56 44.71 30.88
CA ASN A 631 3.02 46.04 31.22
C ASN A 631 1.53 46.12 31.59
N GLY A 632 0.95 45.04 32.11
CA GLY A 632 -0.42 45.05 32.67
C GLY A 632 -1.54 45.10 31.63
N ARG A 633 -1.22 44.85 30.35
CA ARG A 633 -2.23 44.61 29.31
C ARG A 633 -3.03 43.34 29.67
N PRO A 634 -4.35 43.31 29.45
CA PRO A 634 -5.14 42.11 29.66
C PRO A 634 -4.56 40.92 28.89
N SER A 635 -4.60 39.75 29.51
CA SER A 635 -4.33 38.48 28.83
C SER A 635 -5.31 38.30 27.68
N GLU A 636 -4.84 37.87 26.52
CA GLU A 636 -5.70 37.58 25.37
C GLU A 636 -5.91 36.08 25.24
N LYS A 637 -7.12 35.66 24.83
CA LYS A 637 -7.40 34.27 24.49
C LYS A 637 -7.53 34.13 22.98
N HIS A 638 -6.53 33.50 22.37
CA HIS A 638 -6.49 33.24 20.93
C HIS A 638 -7.08 31.85 20.69
N ARG A 639 -7.94 31.73 19.68
CA ARG A 639 -8.56 30.47 19.28
C ARG A 639 -8.44 30.29 17.79
N ALA A 640 -8.16 29.07 17.35
CA ALA A 640 -8.20 28.70 15.95
C ALA A 640 -8.98 27.41 15.79
N THR A 641 -9.95 27.39 14.88
CA THR A 641 -10.81 26.23 14.65
C THR A 641 -10.88 25.87 13.17
N LEU A 642 -10.69 24.59 12.88
CA LEU A 642 -11.00 23.96 11.61
C LEU A 642 -12.16 22.99 11.84
N LEU A 643 -13.26 23.20 11.12
CA LEU A 643 -14.40 22.29 11.07
C LEU A 643 -14.68 21.94 9.60
N GLU A 644 -14.41 20.70 9.23
CA GLU A 644 -14.60 20.20 7.87
C GLU A 644 -15.52 18.97 7.87
N PHE A 645 -16.38 18.87 6.86
CA PHE A 645 -17.26 17.73 6.66
C PHE A 645 -16.86 17.00 5.37
N GLY A 646 -17.22 15.72 5.27
CA GLY A 646 -17.07 14.97 4.03
C GLY A 646 -17.73 15.69 2.86
N ARG A 647 -17.00 15.79 1.74
CA ARG A 647 -17.45 16.49 0.51
C ARG A 647 -17.90 15.45 -0.50
N SER A 648 -19.00 15.74 -1.20
CA SER A 648 -19.44 14.95 -2.35
C SER A 648 -19.29 15.83 -3.59
N ASP A 649 -18.60 15.35 -4.62
CA ASP A 649 -18.48 16.09 -5.88
C ASP A 649 -19.69 15.82 -6.80
N LYS A 650 -19.81 16.61 -7.87
CA LYS A 650 -20.87 16.55 -8.89
C LYS A 650 -20.92 15.21 -9.62
N GLU A 651 -19.84 14.43 -9.60
CA GLU A 651 -19.74 13.08 -10.15
C GLU A 651 -20.10 11.97 -9.13
N GLU A 652 -20.80 12.32 -8.04
CA GLU A 652 -21.22 11.39 -6.95
C GLU A 652 -20.08 10.73 -6.16
N LYS A 653 -18.81 11.11 -6.40
CA LYS A 653 -17.68 10.66 -5.56
C LYS A 653 -17.67 11.39 -4.22
N SER A 654 -17.67 10.62 -3.14
CA SER A 654 -17.66 11.12 -1.76
C SER A 654 -16.26 11.01 -1.15
N TYR A 655 -15.72 12.13 -0.69
CA TYR A 655 -14.47 12.23 0.05
C TYR A 655 -14.73 12.47 1.52
N THR A 656 -14.07 11.69 2.36
CA THR A 656 -14.11 11.92 3.80
C THR A 656 -13.33 13.18 4.17
N ALA A 657 -13.80 13.93 5.17
CA ALA A 657 -13.08 15.05 5.76
C ALA A 657 -11.67 14.61 6.19
N MET A 658 -11.54 13.41 6.78
CA MET A 658 -10.24 12.84 7.14
C MET A 658 -9.32 12.66 5.92
N ALA A 659 -9.81 12.09 4.82
CA ALA A 659 -8.99 11.92 3.61
C ALA A 659 -8.56 13.25 3.00
N LEU A 660 -9.43 14.26 3.00
CA LEU A 660 -9.14 15.60 2.51
C LEU A 660 -8.10 16.32 3.38
N THR A 661 -8.34 16.35 4.69
CA THR A 661 -7.49 17.04 5.67
C THR A 661 -6.12 16.39 5.87
N VAL A 662 -5.90 15.16 5.40
CA VAL A 662 -4.57 14.54 5.36
C VAL A 662 -3.97 14.60 3.96
N GLY A 663 -4.74 14.28 2.91
CA GLY A 663 -4.24 14.14 1.55
C GLY A 663 -3.86 15.48 0.92
N ILE A 664 -4.66 16.52 1.16
CA ILE A 664 -4.41 17.85 0.60
C ILE A 664 -3.14 18.49 1.20
N PRO A 665 -2.92 18.51 2.54
CA PRO A 665 -1.65 19.01 3.08
C PRO A 665 -0.41 18.29 2.56
N VAL A 666 -0.44 16.96 2.39
CA VAL A 666 0.69 16.21 1.81
C VAL A 666 0.97 16.66 0.38
N ALA A 667 -0.09 16.80 -0.43
CA ALA A 667 0.03 17.28 -1.79
C ALA A 667 0.59 18.71 -1.85
N ILE A 668 0.14 19.59 -0.95
CA ILE A 668 0.68 20.95 -0.80
C ILE A 668 2.17 20.91 -0.46
N GLY A 669 2.58 20.05 0.48
CA GLY A 669 3.98 19.86 0.83
C GLY A 669 4.85 19.51 -0.38
N ALA A 670 4.39 18.61 -1.24
CA ALA A 670 5.11 18.24 -2.47
C ALA A 670 5.20 19.43 -3.44
N LEU A 671 4.15 20.24 -3.56
CA LEU A 671 4.17 21.43 -4.42
C LEU A 671 5.07 22.54 -3.91
N LEU A 672 5.13 22.75 -2.60
CA LEU A 672 6.03 23.74 -2.01
C LEU A 672 7.51 23.38 -2.29
N ILE A 673 7.82 22.09 -2.31
CA ILE A 673 9.15 21.57 -2.70
C ILE A 673 9.37 21.79 -4.20
N LEU A 674 8.45 21.33 -5.07
CA LEU A 674 8.57 21.47 -6.53
C LEU A 674 8.67 22.95 -6.98
N GLY A 675 7.85 23.81 -6.37
CA GLY A 675 7.84 25.25 -6.59
C GLY A 675 9.01 26.00 -5.95
N LYS A 676 9.96 25.28 -5.31
CA LYS A 676 11.16 25.82 -4.65
C LYS A 676 10.85 26.93 -3.62
N LYS A 677 9.67 26.84 -2.97
CA LYS A 677 9.28 27.75 -1.89
C LYS A 677 10.03 27.42 -0.60
N ILE A 678 10.28 26.13 -0.35
CA ILE A 678 11.07 25.65 0.78
C ILE A 678 12.55 25.66 0.38
N LYS A 679 13.35 26.46 1.08
CA LYS A 679 14.81 26.54 0.85
C LYS A 679 15.60 25.69 1.82
N SER A 680 15.02 25.38 2.98
CA SER A 680 15.65 24.54 3.99
C SER A 680 15.75 23.09 3.51
N THR A 681 16.79 22.42 3.96
CA THR A 681 17.10 21.01 3.69
C THR A 681 17.23 20.27 5.02
N GLY A 682 17.13 18.95 4.98
CA GLY A 682 17.04 18.14 6.20
C GLY A 682 15.66 17.52 6.40
N VAL A 683 15.44 17.05 7.63
CA VAL A 683 14.16 16.51 8.09
C VAL A 683 13.36 17.65 8.72
N LEU A 684 12.37 18.13 7.98
CA LEU A 684 11.58 19.30 8.32
C LEU A 684 10.18 18.91 8.80
N ARG A 685 9.57 19.83 9.54
CA ARG A 685 8.17 19.80 9.99
C ARG A 685 7.51 21.12 9.62
N PRO A 686 6.17 21.21 9.49
CA PRO A 686 5.49 22.46 9.16
C PRO A 686 5.36 23.41 10.37
N ILE A 687 6.47 23.65 11.07
CA ILE A 687 6.58 24.59 12.20
C ILE A 687 7.26 25.90 11.80
N ASP A 688 8.03 25.87 10.71
CA ASP A 688 8.73 27.05 10.20
C ASP A 688 7.80 27.92 9.35
N PRO A 689 7.85 29.26 9.48
CA PRO A 689 7.00 30.18 8.71
C PRO A 689 7.13 30.04 7.20
N GLU A 690 8.30 29.63 6.71
CA GLU A 690 8.51 29.39 5.27
C GLU A 690 7.65 28.24 4.73
N ILE A 691 7.19 27.33 5.60
CA ILE A 691 6.38 26.17 5.25
C ILE A 691 4.91 26.45 5.58
N TYR A 692 4.61 26.80 6.82
CA TYR A 692 3.21 26.85 7.27
C TYR A 692 2.43 28.04 6.68
N LEU A 693 3.07 29.20 6.44
CA LEU A 693 2.36 30.35 5.86
C LEU A 693 1.83 30.03 4.46
N PRO A 694 2.66 29.64 3.47
CA PRO A 694 2.14 29.32 2.16
C PRO A 694 1.25 28.07 2.17
N ALA A 695 1.47 27.11 3.07
CA ALA A 695 0.60 25.96 3.19
C ALA A 695 -0.82 26.34 3.65
N LEU A 696 -0.95 27.19 4.68
CA LEU A 696 -2.24 27.67 5.16
C LEU A 696 -2.98 28.50 4.10
N ASP A 697 -2.28 29.37 3.38
CA ASP A 697 -2.87 30.16 2.29
C ASP A 697 -3.47 29.26 1.21
N ILE A 698 -2.76 28.19 0.82
CA ILE A 698 -3.23 27.23 -0.18
C ILE A 698 -4.40 26.40 0.37
N LEU A 699 -4.40 26.05 1.67
CA LEU A 699 -5.51 25.33 2.31
C LEU A 699 -6.79 26.18 2.35
N GLU A 700 -6.70 27.46 2.74
CA GLU A 700 -7.83 28.39 2.72
C GLU A 700 -8.36 28.59 1.30
N ALA A 701 -7.46 28.75 0.33
CA ALA A 701 -7.81 28.94 -1.07
C ALA A 701 -8.44 27.69 -1.72
N TYR A 702 -8.05 26.48 -1.28
CA TYR A 702 -8.73 25.22 -1.62
C TYR A 702 -10.15 25.15 -1.03
N GLY A 703 -10.43 25.94 0.01
CA GLY A 703 -11.74 26.09 0.63
C GLY A 703 -11.86 25.44 2.02
N PHE A 704 -10.75 25.12 2.70
CA PHE A 704 -10.82 24.78 4.12
C PHE A 704 -11.17 26.04 4.93
N LYS A 705 -12.10 25.93 5.86
CA LYS A 705 -12.52 27.05 6.71
C LYS A 705 -11.72 27.04 8.01
N LEU A 706 -10.64 27.82 8.04
CA LEU A 706 -9.88 28.09 9.25
C LEU A 706 -10.40 29.39 9.88
N VAL A 707 -10.96 29.31 11.08
CA VAL A 707 -11.52 30.46 11.80
C VAL A 707 -10.61 30.79 12.97
N GLU A 708 -10.00 31.98 12.93
CA GLU A 708 -9.20 32.54 14.02
C GLU A 708 -9.99 33.61 14.77
N LYS A 709 -9.89 33.61 16.11
CA LYS A 709 -10.55 34.57 16.98
C LYS A 709 -9.62 34.97 18.12
N ILE A 710 -9.61 36.25 18.46
CA ILE A 710 -8.86 36.81 19.59
C ILE A 710 -9.89 37.49 20.50
N ASP A 711 -10.02 36.98 21.73
CA ASP A 711 -10.86 37.54 22.79
C ASP A 711 -10.02 38.30 23.83
#